data_AF-A0A9E4EBL3-F1
#
_entry.id   AF-A0A9E4EBL3-F1
#
_cell.length_a   1.000
_cell.length_b   1.000
_cell.length_c   1.000
_cell.angle_alpha   90.00
_cell.angle_beta   90.00
_cell.angle_gamma   90.00
#
_symmetry.space_group_name_H-M   'P 1'
#
loop_
_entity.id
_entity.type
_entity.pdbx_description
1 polymer ?
#
loop_
_entity_poly.entity_id
_entity_poly.type
_entity_poly.pdbx_seq_one_letter_code
_entity_poly.pdbx_strand_id
1 'polypeptide(L)'
;MIDNDVQLIRRILSGDDEAFSILMRKHQKGVHALLWRKIGDFQTAEEITQDTFIQVYKKLGTLEDPNRFDGWLYVIANRLCINWIKRNKAKTDRLNMQSLEETLPEEVEKASHFHQRETEATNRRQNLVKTLLEKLPESERTVVTLYYLGEMTAKEIGKFLGVSVNTIKSRLRRARKRLQEEETLVRETLSGVQLSDNLTENVMRHIADLSPTPTPPAKKPLLPWVAFGSAVALVILFGIGGQYRLRFQQPYSFDAQSEPTIELVDEPIYLEIVAKPAVRNQIGRTIIPSKNSGTGMQPSQTTLTTNAWDDEASQLSNSQWTQSIGPKGGIVFNIFEATDGTIYAAAKTGLYRLTPNATWVLINTNIPTGQYRVPMTEHQGILYTVSVDEVLASGDGGETWDALGPRPKGVANGLIVTAETQKYDPKAPVTLYIALQEQGIFRSTDAGQHWTPINNELTGKRIFTIAVVGNTLFAGTNQGLYRLSSSNWQQLITDASGAVYALTVEKNNLYVGMAPDVVYSESTKSFPEIPRTIEVLQKRIFHSPDIGDSWTEITPTDESGVINLESAIQVLAAGKTLFVLGVAEFRSTDGGKTWTHLRSNISSLGTPRFPSVAIDENTFYKADAFGISRTTDAGESWHPYVDGMTGPAMYDLIALNHRLYMHIGRDLVRSTDGGETWESVHFNTHEHTHKLDTDFYNNVKLTIADNVLYAISIQENKPSIFRTFPAGEELIPIHGVPPFEAELAPDNDSASYMWHLLREKNTKIGAFVVDGETFYAEYNHRLFKWKPGTPEWIDTEFVGISPKFALAVSGETIYAGKTNGKLFQSFDSGDSWKDITSTLPIRFAHFKEIIFAGSTICIATDKGVLISKTGEHWQVITDKNQMPTVIGKFAVDGTTLYGVGDSGTYRLDAHSEWELLSADVPDNILSLVVSNDRLYVGTHNHGMFHISLKERMDIANSF
;
A
#
# COMPACT_ATOMS: atom_id res chain seq x y z
N MET A 1 -40.60 0.14 -3.72
CA MET A 1 -40.64 0.20 -5.21
C MET A 1 -39.57 1.16 -5.66
N ILE A 2 -39.01 1.02 -6.86
CA ILE A 2 -38.17 2.05 -7.47
C ILE A 2 -39.10 2.90 -8.35
N ASP A 3 -39.33 4.16 -7.98
CA ASP A 3 -40.14 5.08 -8.77
C ASP A 3 -39.44 5.36 -10.12
N ASN A 4 -40.19 5.21 -11.21
CA ASN A 4 -39.73 5.58 -12.54
C ASN A 4 -39.74 7.11 -12.70
N ASP A 5 -38.96 7.66 -13.63
CA ASP A 5 -38.78 9.11 -13.75
C ASP A 5 -40.09 9.84 -14.07
N VAL A 6 -41.01 9.19 -14.79
CA VAL A 6 -42.38 9.68 -15.03
C VAL A 6 -43.19 9.84 -13.72
N GLN A 7 -42.96 9.00 -12.71
CA GLN A 7 -43.59 9.11 -11.39
C GLN A 7 -42.92 10.21 -10.56
N LEU A 8 -41.59 10.27 -10.54
CA LEU A 8 -40.83 11.34 -9.87
C LEU A 8 -41.19 12.72 -10.42
N ILE A 9 -41.21 12.91 -11.74
CA ILE A 9 -41.60 14.17 -12.40
C ILE A 9 -43.02 14.57 -12.01
N ARG A 10 -43.97 13.63 -11.94
CA ARG A 10 -45.34 13.92 -11.48
C ARG A 10 -45.40 14.34 -10.02
N ARG A 11 -44.60 13.71 -9.14
CA ARG A 11 -44.48 14.09 -7.72
C ARG A 11 -43.92 15.51 -7.59
N ILE A 12 -42.83 15.82 -8.29
CA ILE A 12 -42.19 17.15 -8.28
C ILE A 12 -43.17 18.24 -8.76
N LEU A 13 -43.92 17.97 -9.85
CA LEU A 13 -44.95 18.88 -10.35
C LEU A 13 -46.18 19.03 -9.43
N SER A 14 -46.29 18.20 -8.38
CA SER A 14 -47.26 18.35 -7.28
C SER A 14 -46.68 18.96 -5.99
N GLY A 15 -45.43 19.43 -6.01
CA GLY A 15 -44.77 20.09 -4.87
C GLY A 15 -43.91 19.17 -3.99
N ASP A 16 -43.47 18.01 -4.50
CA ASP A 16 -42.57 17.09 -3.81
C ASP A 16 -41.10 17.38 -4.19
N ASP A 17 -40.45 18.23 -3.41
CA ASP A 17 -39.03 18.58 -3.59
C ASP A 17 -38.08 17.41 -3.24
N GLU A 18 -38.50 16.46 -2.40
CA GLU A 18 -37.69 15.28 -2.09
C GLU A 18 -37.56 14.38 -3.33
N ALA A 19 -38.64 14.21 -4.10
CA ALA A 19 -38.63 13.53 -5.39
C ALA A 19 -37.68 14.20 -6.41
N PHE A 20 -37.44 15.51 -6.31
CA PHE A 20 -36.43 16.18 -7.15
C PHE A 20 -35.02 15.75 -6.76
N SER A 21 -34.72 15.63 -5.47
CA SER A 21 -33.41 15.14 -5.00
C SER A 21 -33.12 13.70 -5.48
N ILE A 22 -34.16 12.85 -5.57
CA ILE A 22 -34.06 11.48 -6.10
C ILE A 22 -33.80 11.50 -7.61
N LEU A 23 -34.56 12.30 -8.36
CA LEU A 23 -34.39 12.45 -9.81
C LEU A 23 -33.00 13.03 -10.17
N MET A 24 -32.50 14.00 -9.39
CA MET A 24 -31.16 14.56 -9.54
C MET A 24 -30.09 13.50 -9.26
N ARG A 25 -30.14 12.80 -8.12
CA ARG A 25 -29.13 11.77 -7.76
C ARG A 25 -29.01 10.68 -8.83
N LYS A 26 -30.10 10.31 -9.49
CA LYS A 26 -30.11 9.34 -10.58
C LYS A 26 -29.34 9.81 -11.82
N HIS A 27 -29.44 11.09 -12.17
CA HIS A 27 -28.97 11.63 -13.45
C HIS A 27 -27.67 12.44 -13.36
N GLN A 28 -27.25 12.86 -12.15
CA GLN A 28 -26.12 13.78 -11.98
C GLN A 28 -24.76 13.26 -12.49
N LYS A 29 -24.47 11.95 -12.35
CA LYS A 29 -23.23 11.35 -12.91
C LYS A 29 -23.16 11.49 -14.43
N GLY A 30 -24.25 11.18 -15.13
CA GLY A 30 -24.33 11.27 -16.60
C GLY A 30 -24.23 12.70 -17.13
N VAL A 31 -24.89 13.65 -16.45
CA VAL A 31 -24.78 15.09 -16.76
C VAL A 31 -23.35 15.58 -16.55
N HIS A 32 -22.73 15.27 -15.41
CA HIS A 32 -21.37 15.68 -15.12
C HIS A 32 -20.37 15.08 -16.12
N ALA A 33 -20.46 13.79 -16.42
CA ALA A 33 -19.59 13.13 -17.38
C ALA A 33 -19.70 13.73 -18.80
N LEU A 34 -20.88 14.21 -19.21
CA LEU A 34 -21.07 14.96 -20.45
C LEU A 34 -20.35 16.32 -20.44
N LEU A 35 -20.47 17.04 -19.33
CA LEU A 35 -19.91 18.39 -19.15
C LEU A 35 -18.38 18.34 -19.06
N TRP A 36 -17.83 17.48 -18.20
CA TRP A 36 -16.39 17.25 -18.08
C TRP A 36 -15.74 16.88 -19.41
N ARG A 37 -16.38 15.99 -20.20
CA ARG A 37 -15.95 15.62 -21.56
C ARG A 37 -15.87 16.79 -22.55
N LYS A 38 -16.56 17.90 -22.30
CA LYS A 38 -16.57 19.11 -23.14
C LYS A 38 -15.72 20.26 -22.59
N ILE A 39 -15.53 20.33 -21.27
CA ILE A 39 -14.84 21.43 -20.57
C ILE A 39 -13.40 21.06 -20.21
N GLY A 40 -13.15 19.80 -19.84
CA GLY A 40 -11.83 19.28 -19.46
C GLY A 40 -11.37 19.60 -18.03
N ASP A 41 -12.02 20.55 -17.36
CA ASP A 41 -11.87 20.88 -15.94
C ASP A 41 -12.98 20.23 -15.11
N PHE A 42 -12.66 19.77 -13.89
CA PHE A 42 -13.58 19.02 -13.04
C PHE A 42 -14.50 19.93 -12.22
N GLN A 43 -13.93 20.88 -11.50
CA GLN A 43 -14.66 21.82 -10.64
C GLN A 43 -15.66 22.64 -11.46
N THR A 44 -15.25 23.14 -12.63
CA THR A 44 -16.12 23.85 -13.57
C THR A 44 -17.26 22.97 -14.11
N ALA A 45 -16.99 21.69 -14.37
CA ALA A 45 -18.03 20.75 -14.80
C ALA A 45 -19.03 20.44 -13.67
N GLU A 46 -18.58 20.41 -12.41
CA GLU A 46 -19.45 20.30 -11.25
C GLU A 46 -20.32 21.55 -11.05
N GLU A 47 -19.75 22.76 -11.14
CA GLU A 47 -20.51 24.02 -11.12
C GLU A 47 -21.63 24.05 -12.19
N ILE A 48 -21.31 23.70 -13.44
CA ILE A 48 -22.28 23.69 -14.54
C ILE A 48 -23.26 22.52 -14.40
N THR A 49 -22.93 21.47 -13.65
CA THR A 49 -23.88 20.42 -13.24
C THR A 49 -24.91 20.98 -12.26
N GLN A 50 -24.49 21.77 -11.26
CA GLN A 50 -25.42 22.46 -10.35
C GLN A 50 -26.36 23.40 -11.11
N ASP A 51 -25.79 24.24 -11.98
CA ASP A 51 -26.53 25.17 -12.83
C ASP A 51 -27.53 24.43 -13.75
N THR A 52 -27.15 23.25 -14.26
CA THR A 52 -28.04 22.38 -15.04
C THR A 52 -29.25 21.94 -14.21
N PHE A 53 -29.06 21.40 -13.00
CA PHE A 53 -30.21 20.95 -12.19
C PHE A 53 -31.08 22.11 -11.68
N ILE A 54 -30.49 23.28 -11.38
CA ILE A 54 -31.26 24.50 -11.06
C ILE A 54 -32.13 24.93 -12.26
N GLN A 55 -31.61 24.85 -13.50
CA GLN A 55 -32.37 25.14 -14.71
C GLN A 55 -33.42 24.08 -15.03
N VAL A 56 -33.15 22.80 -14.74
CA VAL A 56 -34.10 21.69 -14.85
C VAL A 56 -35.28 21.89 -13.91
N TYR A 57 -35.04 22.16 -12.62
CA TYR A 57 -36.11 22.44 -11.64
C TYR A 57 -37.00 23.59 -12.11
N LYS A 58 -36.40 24.74 -12.44
CA LYS A 58 -37.12 25.95 -12.91
C LYS A 58 -37.92 25.76 -14.21
N LYS A 59 -37.66 24.71 -14.99
CA LYS A 59 -38.28 24.47 -16.31
C LYS A 59 -39.03 23.14 -16.40
N LEU A 60 -39.13 22.36 -15.33
CA LEU A 60 -39.71 21.01 -15.39
C LEU A 60 -41.18 21.04 -15.84
N GLY A 61 -41.93 22.07 -15.45
CA GLY A 61 -43.31 22.32 -15.90
C GLY A 61 -43.47 22.67 -17.39
N THR A 62 -42.37 22.77 -18.16
CA THR A 62 -42.40 22.94 -19.63
C THR A 62 -42.19 21.63 -20.40
N LEU A 63 -41.99 20.50 -19.71
CA LEU A 63 -41.79 19.20 -20.32
C LEU A 63 -43.14 18.56 -20.71
N GLU A 64 -43.50 18.68 -21.99
CA GLU A 64 -44.78 18.19 -22.54
C GLU A 64 -44.93 16.65 -22.50
N ASP A 65 -43.83 15.89 -22.51
CA ASP A 65 -43.79 14.42 -22.41
C ASP A 65 -42.71 13.95 -21.42
N PRO A 66 -43.07 13.52 -20.20
CA PRO A 66 -42.12 13.04 -19.20
C PRO A 66 -41.24 11.87 -19.64
N ASN A 67 -41.62 11.11 -20.68
CA ASN A 67 -40.77 10.02 -21.21
C ASN A 67 -39.54 10.54 -21.97
N ARG A 68 -39.50 11.83 -22.31
CA ARG A 68 -38.39 12.50 -23.01
C ARG A 68 -37.40 13.20 -22.09
N PHE A 69 -37.54 13.06 -20.77
CA PHE A 69 -36.72 13.73 -19.77
C PHE A 69 -35.21 13.58 -20.05
N ASP A 70 -34.75 12.37 -20.36
CA ASP A 70 -33.33 12.05 -20.65
C ASP A 70 -32.74 12.98 -21.73
N GLY A 71 -33.43 13.12 -22.88
CA GLY A 71 -32.97 13.96 -24.00
C GLY A 71 -33.20 15.46 -23.75
N TRP A 72 -34.23 15.84 -23.00
CA TRP A 72 -34.49 17.22 -22.61
C TRP A 72 -33.43 17.73 -21.63
N LEU A 73 -33.02 16.90 -20.67
CA LEU A 73 -31.91 17.15 -19.75
C LEU A 73 -30.58 17.33 -20.51
N TYR A 74 -30.27 16.45 -21.47
CA TYR A 74 -29.12 16.60 -22.36
C TYR A 74 -29.09 17.95 -23.09
N VAL A 75 -30.23 18.42 -23.61
CA VAL A 75 -30.35 19.72 -24.29
C VAL A 75 -30.05 20.89 -23.34
N ILE A 76 -30.53 20.85 -22.10
CA ILE A 76 -30.22 21.88 -21.09
C ILE A 76 -28.73 21.89 -20.76
N ALA A 77 -28.15 20.73 -20.41
CA ALA A 77 -26.73 20.59 -20.08
C ALA A 77 -25.82 21.06 -21.23
N ASN A 78 -26.07 20.60 -22.45
CA ASN A 78 -25.29 20.97 -23.62
C ASN A 78 -25.42 22.48 -23.96
N ARG A 79 -26.59 23.09 -23.77
CA ARG A 79 -26.76 24.55 -23.98
C ARG A 79 -25.98 25.37 -22.95
N LEU A 80 -26.01 24.98 -21.67
CA LEU A 80 -25.23 25.66 -20.63
C LEU A 80 -23.72 25.53 -20.89
N CYS A 81 -23.26 24.32 -21.24
CA CYS A 81 -21.89 24.05 -21.64
C CYS A 81 -21.43 24.94 -22.82
N ILE A 82 -22.20 25.01 -23.91
CA ILE A 82 -21.86 25.83 -25.09
C ILE A 82 -21.86 27.32 -24.73
N ASN A 83 -22.79 27.78 -23.90
CA ASN A 83 -22.83 29.17 -23.44
C ASN A 83 -21.60 29.52 -22.57
N TRP A 84 -21.18 28.61 -21.68
CA TRP A 84 -19.97 28.80 -20.89
C TRP A 84 -18.71 28.81 -21.78
N ILE A 85 -18.58 27.86 -22.70
CA ILE A 85 -17.45 27.80 -23.65
C ILE A 85 -17.36 29.09 -24.47
N LYS A 86 -18.48 29.59 -25.01
CA LYS A 86 -18.52 30.86 -25.77
C LYS A 86 -18.13 32.06 -24.91
N ARG A 87 -18.65 32.17 -23.68
CA ARG A 87 -18.30 33.26 -22.74
C ARG A 87 -16.83 33.21 -22.32
N ASN A 88 -16.31 32.03 -21.99
CA ASN A 88 -14.94 31.90 -21.51
C ASN A 88 -13.93 32.08 -22.66
N LYS A 89 -14.22 31.60 -23.88
CA LYS A 89 -13.39 31.89 -25.04
C LYS A 89 -13.31 33.41 -25.31
N ALA A 90 -14.44 34.13 -25.28
CA ALA A 90 -14.45 35.59 -25.40
C ALA A 90 -13.75 36.34 -24.23
N LYS A 91 -13.53 35.68 -23.08
CA LYS A 91 -12.72 36.19 -21.96
C LYS A 91 -11.22 35.94 -22.21
N THR A 92 -10.84 34.75 -22.65
CA THR A 92 -9.47 34.39 -23.02
C THR A 92 -8.97 35.20 -24.22
N ASP A 93 -9.78 35.35 -25.27
CA ASP A 93 -9.45 36.16 -26.45
C ASP A 93 -9.31 37.66 -26.11
N ARG A 94 -9.92 38.13 -25.01
CA ARG A 94 -9.70 39.48 -24.45
C ARG A 94 -8.41 39.57 -23.62
N LEU A 95 -8.15 38.59 -22.75
CA LEU A 95 -6.94 38.56 -21.91
C LEU A 95 -5.67 38.42 -22.76
N ASN A 96 -5.70 37.59 -23.80
CA ASN A 96 -4.60 37.43 -24.77
C ASN A 96 -4.33 38.69 -25.61
N MET A 97 -5.25 39.67 -25.61
CA MET A 97 -5.05 41.00 -26.23
C MET A 97 -4.50 42.06 -25.27
N GLN A 98 -4.28 41.73 -23.98
CA GLN A 98 -3.89 42.70 -22.94
C GLN A 98 -2.64 42.28 -22.14
N SER A 99 -1.93 41.23 -22.54
CA SER A 99 -0.76 40.71 -21.81
C SER A 99 0.44 40.50 -22.73
N LEU A 100 1.17 41.58 -23.02
CA LEU A 100 2.40 41.56 -23.82
C LEU A 100 3.48 42.49 -23.23
N GLU A 101 3.75 42.32 -21.94
CA GLU A 101 4.86 42.94 -21.19
C GLU A 101 5.44 41.90 -20.21
N GLU A 102 6.74 42.01 -19.90
CA GLU A 102 7.54 40.93 -19.30
C GLU A 102 7.56 40.94 -17.76
N THR A 103 7.65 39.76 -17.13
CA THR A 103 8.26 39.60 -15.80
C THR A 103 8.83 38.17 -15.67
N LEU A 104 9.98 38.02 -15.02
CA LEU A 104 10.65 36.73 -14.81
C LEU A 104 10.02 35.93 -13.64
N PRO A 105 10.13 34.58 -13.63
CA PRO A 105 9.56 33.74 -12.58
C PRO A 105 10.52 33.54 -11.38
N GLU A 106 10.16 34.04 -10.20
CA GLU A 106 10.76 33.61 -8.93
C GLU A 106 9.77 33.79 -7.75
N GLU A 107 10.01 33.06 -6.65
CA GLU A 107 9.37 33.18 -5.32
C GLU A 107 7.83 33.05 -5.16
N VAL A 108 7.25 31.85 -5.35
CA VAL A 108 6.15 31.37 -4.47
C VAL A 108 6.29 29.86 -4.18
N GLU A 109 7.31 29.44 -3.43
CA GLU A 109 7.45 28.05 -2.98
C GLU A 109 7.86 27.98 -1.49
N LYS A 110 6.86 27.97 -0.60
CA LYS A 110 6.99 27.68 0.85
C LYS A 110 5.60 27.48 1.49
N ALA A 111 5.16 26.21 1.60
CA ALA A 111 4.34 25.62 2.70
C ALA A 111 3.34 24.50 2.31
N SER A 112 3.74 23.42 1.60
CA SER A 112 2.90 22.19 1.52
C SER A 112 3.60 20.89 1.06
N HIS A 113 4.85 20.61 1.47
CA HIS A 113 5.53 19.35 1.10
C HIS A 113 5.33 18.22 2.13
N PHE A 114 4.15 17.59 2.16
CA PHE A 114 4.00 16.23 2.74
C PHE A 114 2.94 15.33 2.07
N HIS A 115 2.12 15.83 1.13
CA HIS A 115 1.13 15.02 0.38
C HIS A 115 1.49 14.76 -1.10
N GLN A 116 2.65 15.23 -1.57
CA GLN A 116 2.85 15.50 -3.00
C GLN A 116 3.19 14.27 -3.88
N ARG A 117 3.61 13.13 -3.30
CA ARG A 117 3.97 11.93 -4.08
C ARG A 117 2.75 11.20 -4.68
N GLU A 118 1.61 11.23 -4.00
CA GLU A 118 0.39 10.54 -4.44
C GLU A 118 -0.37 11.37 -5.49
N THR A 119 -0.51 12.68 -5.26
CA THR A 119 -1.08 13.61 -6.25
C THR A 119 -0.30 13.64 -7.56
N GLU A 120 1.03 13.52 -7.55
CA GLU A 120 1.80 13.48 -8.81
C GLU A 120 1.53 12.22 -9.62
N ALA A 121 1.45 11.04 -8.99
CA ALA A 121 1.09 9.80 -9.68
C ALA A 121 -0.33 9.88 -10.27
N THR A 122 -1.29 10.39 -9.49
CA THR A 122 -2.67 10.59 -9.92
C THR A 122 -2.78 11.59 -11.06
N ASN A 123 -2.10 12.74 -10.98
CA ASN A 123 -2.12 13.76 -12.04
C ASN A 123 -1.44 13.29 -13.32
N ARG A 124 -0.33 12.53 -13.23
CA ARG A 124 0.30 11.89 -14.39
C ARG A 124 -0.65 10.86 -15.04
N ARG A 125 -1.35 10.04 -14.25
CA ARG A 125 -2.35 9.07 -14.73
C ARG A 125 -3.55 9.74 -15.41
N GLN A 126 -4.09 10.80 -14.81
CA GLN A 126 -5.21 11.57 -15.37
C GLN A 126 -4.82 12.27 -16.68
N ASN A 127 -3.62 12.87 -16.76
CA ASN A 127 -3.12 13.49 -18.00
C ASN A 127 -2.87 12.47 -19.12
N LEU A 128 -2.36 11.28 -18.79
CA LEU A 128 -2.22 10.18 -19.75
C LEU A 128 -3.59 9.73 -20.28
N VAL A 129 -4.58 9.53 -19.42
CA VAL A 129 -5.94 9.17 -19.82
C VAL A 129 -6.65 10.26 -20.63
N LYS A 130 -6.42 11.54 -20.32
CA LYS A 130 -6.87 12.67 -21.16
C LYS A 130 -6.30 12.57 -22.58
N THR A 131 -4.99 12.36 -22.70
CA THR A 131 -4.28 12.20 -23.98
C THR A 131 -4.75 10.96 -24.75
N LEU A 132 -5.10 9.87 -24.06
CA LEU A 132 -5.67 8.65 -24.67
C LEU A 132 -7.10 8.88 -25.19
N LEU A 133 -7.95 9.57 -24.42
CA LEU A 133 -9.30 9.92 -24.85
C LEU A 133 -9.31 10.91 -26.03
N GLU A 134 -8.34 11.83 -26.10
CA GLU A 134 -8.19 12.78 -27.21
C GLU A 134 -7.86 12.11 -28.56
N LYS A 135 -7.27 10.90 -28.55
CA LYS A 135 -7.04 10.07 -29.76
C LYS A 135 -8.34 9.45 -30.33
N LEU A 136 -9.45 9.45 -29.58
CA LEU A 136 -10.71 8.86 -30.01
C LEU A 136 -11.58 9.87 -30.80
N PRO A 137 -12.27 9.42 -31.87
CA PRO A 137 -13.33 10.22 -32.51
C PRO A 137 -14.35 10.72 -31.49
N GLU A 138 -14.89 11.93 -31.66
CA GLU A 138 -15.76 12.56 -30.65
C GLU A 138 -16.95 11.70 -30.23
N SER A 139 -17.59 11.02 -31.18
CA SER A 139 -18.72 10.13 -30.91
C SER A 139 -18.33 8.84 -30.17
N GLU A 140 -17.06 8.46 -30.19
CA GLU A 140 -16.49 7.31 -29.48
C GLU A 140 -16.00 7.74 -28.08
N ARG A 141 -15.25 8.85 -27.97
CA ARG A 141 -14.88 9.51 -26.69
C ARG A 141 -16.09 9.78 -25.79
N THR A 142 -17.16 10.34 -26.36
CA THR A 142 -18.38 10.68 -25.60
C THR A 142 -19.03 9.43 -25.00
N VAL A 143 -19.09 8.34 -25.76
CA VAL A 143 -19.69 7.08 -25.30
C VAL A 143 -18.83 6.41 -24.22
N VAL A 144 -17.51 6.38 -24.37
CA VAL A 144 -16.58 5.87 -23.34
C VAL A 144 -16.72 6.66 -22.04
N THR A 145 -16.77 7.99 -22.12
CA THR A 145 -16.85 8.84 -20.92
C THR A 145 -18.18 8.66 -20.18
N LEU A 146 -19.32 8.65 -20.89
CA LEU A 146 -20.63 8.40 -20.27
C LEU A 146 -20.77 6.98 -19.69
N TYR A 147 -20.06 6.00 -20.27
CA TYR A 147 -20.10 4.60 -19.81
C TYR A 147 -19.21 4.36 -18.56
N TYR A 148 -18.00 4.94 -18.50
CA TYR A 148 -17.06 4.72 -17.39
C TYR A 148 -17.10 5.80 -16.29
N LEU A 149 -17.24 7.08 -16.63
CA LEU A 149 -17.36 8.16 -15.63
C LEU A 149 -18.82 8.45 -15.28
N GLY A 150 -19.74 8.29 -16.25
CA GLY A 150 -21.17 8.48 -16.03
C GLY A 150 -21.91 7.26 -15.46
N GLU A 151 -21.25 6.09 -15.41
CA GLU A 151 -21.83 4.77 -15.03
C GLU A 151 -23.07 4.36 -15.85
N MET A 152 -23.33 5.00 -17.00
CA MET A 152 -24.57 4.83 -17.76
C MET A 152 -24.55 3.57 -18.62
N THR A 153 -25.63 2.77 -18.59
CA THR A 153 -25.73 1.63 -19.51
C THR A 153 -25.87 2.11 -20.96
N ALA A 154 -25.53 1.25 -21.93
CA ALA A 154 -25.70 1.56 -23.36
C ALA A 154 -27.17 1.88 -23.76
N LYS A 155 -28.14 1.49 -22.93
CA LYS A 155 -29.57 1.82 -23.10
C LYS A 155 -29.87 3.26 -22.65
N GLU A 156 -29.32 3.69 -21.51
CA GLU A 156 -29.46 5.04 -20.98
C GLU A 156 -28.67 6.06 -21.81
N ILE A 157 -27.43 5.76 -22.19
CA ILE A 157 -26.65 6.58 -23.13
C ILE A 157 -27.42 6.75 -24.46
N GLY A 158 -28.07 5.68 -24.94
CA GLY A 158 -28.89 5.74 -26.16
C GLY A 158 -30.06 6.71 -26.04
N LYS A 159 -30.80 6.68 -24.93
CA LYS A 159 -31.87 7.65 -24.66
C LYS A 159 -31.33 9.08 -24.50
N PHE A 160 -30.31 9.26 -23.67
CA PHE A 160 -29.74 10.55 -23.28
C PHE A 160 -29.13 11.29 -24.49
N LEU A 161 -28.47 10.56 -25.40
CA LEU A 161 -27.93 11.12 -26.65
C LEU A 161 -28.90 11.06 -27.84
N GLY A 162 -30.11 10.50 -27.67
CA GLY A 162 -31.12 10.39 -28.74
C GLY A 162 -30.76 9.45 -29.90
N VAL A 163 -29.93 8.42 -29.68
CA VAL A 163 -29.44 7.49 -30.72
C VAL A 163 -29.67 6.01 -30.36
N SER A 164 -29.66 5.13 -31.36
CA SER A 164 -29.95 3.70 -31.13
C SER A 164 -28.93 3.02 -30.20
N VAL A 165 -29.39 2.08 -29.38
CA VAL A 165 -28.55 1.27 -28.49
C VAL A 165 -27.49 0.49 -29.28
N ASN A 166 -27.79 0.08 -30.51
CA ASN A 166 -26.83 -0.58 -31.40
C ASN A 166 -25.73 0.39 -31.89
N THR A 167 -26.08 1.66 -32.12
CA THR A 167 -25.11 2.73 -32.41
C THR A 167 -24.18 2.96 -31.21
N ILE A 168 -24.70 2.94 -29.98
CA ILE A 168 -23.89 3.04 -28.75
C ILE A 168 -22.97 1.83 -28.60
N LYS A 169 -23.50 0.60 -28.68
CA LYS A 169 -22.70 -0.64 -28.61
C LYS A 169 -21.60 -0.68 -29.67
N SER A 170 -21.89 -0.22 -30.89
CA SER A 170 -20.91 -0.10 -31.98
C SER A 170 -19.82 0.93 -31.68
N ARG A 171 -20.18 2.15 -31.26
CA ARG A 171 -19.22 3.21 -30.88
C ARG A 171 -18.34 2.78 -29.71
N LEU A 172 -18.92 2.15 -28.67
CA LEU A 172 -18.16 1.59 -27.55
C LEU A 172 -17.18 0.51 -28.04
N ARG A 173 -17.62 -0.49 -28.80
CA ARG A 173 -16.75 -1.55 -29.35
C ARG A 173 -15.60 -1.00 -30.20
N ARG A 174 -15.83 0.05 -30.99
CA ARG A 174 -14.76 0.70 -31.78
C ARG A 174 -13.80 1.48 -30.89
N ALA A 175 -14.30 2.19 -29.88
CA ALA A 175 -13.46 2.87 -28.91
C ALA A 175 -12.54 1.90 -28.14
N ARG A 176 -13.10 0.80 -27.64
CA ARG A 176 -12.35 -0.33 -27.03
C ARG A 176 -11.22 -0.81 -27.95
N LYS A 177 -11.56 -1.14 -29.21
CA LYS A 177 -10.57 -1.58 -30.22
C LYS A 177 -9.49 -0.54 -30.53
N ARG A 178 -9.71 0.75 -30.27
CA ARG A 178 -8.71 1.83 -30.42
C ARG A 178 -7.86 2.09 -29.16
N LEU A 179 -8.36 1.73 -27.98
CA LEU A 179 -7.63 1.87 -26.72
C LEU A 179 -6.75 0.64 -26.44
N GLN A 180 -7.21 -0.56 -26.83
CA GLN A 180 -6.45 -1.82 -26.65
C GLN A 180 -6.01 -1.99 -25.18
N GLU A 181 -4.73 -2.25 -24.92
CA GLU A 181 -4.15 -2.42 -23.57
C GLU A 181 -4.46 -1.23 -22.63
N GLU A 182 -4.48 -0.02 -23.19
CA GLU A 182 -4.75 1.23 -22.45
C GLU A 182 -6.22 1.37 -22.01
N GLU A 183 -7.13 0.51 -22.47
CA GLU A 183 -8.54 0.55 -22.02
C GLU A 183 -8.64 0.31 -20.51
N THR A 184 -7.84 -0.60 -19.96
CA THR A 184 -7.82 -0.89 -18.53
C THR A 184 -7.42 0.33 -17.71
N LEU A 185 -6.39 1.06 -18.14
CA LEU A 185 -5.97 2.31 -17.51
C LEU A 185 -7.06 3.40 -17.58
N VAL A 186 -7.71 3.55 -18.74
CA VAL A 186 -8.82 4.50 -18.94
C VAL A 186 -10.01 4.14 -18.05
N ARG A 187 -10.37 2.85 -17.96
CA ARG A 187 -11.46 2.33 -17.12
C ARG A 187 -11.20 2.62 -15.65
N GLU A 188 -10.05 2.23 -15.12
CA GLU A 188 -9.67 2.41 -13.71
C GLU A 188 -9.49 3.88 -13.31
N THR A 189 -9.10 4.74 -14.25
CA THR A 189 -8.91 6.17 -13.97
C THR A 189 -10.25 6.90 -13.96
N LEU A 190 -11.14 6.62 -14.92
CA LEU A 190 -12.47 7.25 -14.98
C LEU A 190 -13.41 6.73 -13.89
N SER A 191 -13.37 5.43 -13.56
CA SER A 191 -14.23 4.83 -12.52
C SER A 191 -13.81 5.22 -11.09
N GLY A 192 -12.60 5.76 -10.91
CA GLY A 192 -12.08 6.22 -9.63
C GLY A 192 -12.40 7.68 -9.30
N VAL A 193 -13.09 8.41 -10.17
CA VAL A 193 -13.42 9.82 -9.98
C VAL A 193 -14.81 9.95 -9.34
N GLN A 194 -14.84 10.41 -8.10
CA GLN A 194 -16.08 10.67 -7.37
C GLN A 194 -16.50 12.15 -7.52
N LEU A 195 -17.81 12.38 -7.65
CA LEU A 195 -18.42 13.71 -7.49
C LEU A 195 -18.54 14.05 -6.01
N SER A 196 -18.59 15.34 -5.64
CA SER A 196 -18.80 15.72 -4.24
C SER A 196 -20.17 15.25 -3.72
N ASP A 197 -20.21 14.63 -2.54
CA ASP A 197 -21.47 14.19 -1.90
C ASP A 197 -22.44 15.36 -1.66
N ASN A 198 -21.88 16.55 -1.42
CA ASN A 198 -22.61 17.79 -1.16
C ASN A 198 -23.31 18.35 -2.41
N LEU A 199 -23.06 17.81 -3.61
CA LEU A 199 -23.60 18.33 -4.88
C LEU A 199 -25.12 18.47 -4.89
N THR A 200 -25.82 17.41 -4.47
CA THR A 200 -27.29 17.41 -4.41
C THR A 200 -27.78 18.39 -3.35
N GLU A 201 -27.13 18.45 -2.18
CA GLU A 201 -27.52 19.37 -1.10
C GLU A 201 -27.34 20.84 -1.47
N ASN A 202 -26.26 21.19 -2.17
CA ASN A 202 -26.00 22.55 -2.63
C ASN A 202 -27.06 23.02 -3.63
N VAL A 203 -27.55 22.14 -4.52
CA VAL A 203 -28.66 22.45 -5.43
C VAL A 203 -29.99 22.54 -4.68
N MET A 204 -30.29 21.61 -3.76
CA MET A 204 -31.51 21.68 -2.95
C MET A 204 -31.55 22.93 -2.06
N ARG A 205 -30.40 23.37 -1.52
CA ARG A 205 -30.28 24.62 -0.74
C ARG A 205 -30.60 25.83 -1.61
N HIS A 206 -30.00 25.95 -2.79
CA HIS A 206 -30.33 27.01 -3.74
C HIS A 206 -31.82 26.98 -4.16
N ILE A 207 -32.42 25.79 -4.31
CA ILE A 207 -33.85 25.65 -4.61
C ILE A 207 -34.72 26.14 -3.45
N ALA A 208 -34.37 25.84 -2.20
CA ALA A 208 -35.05 26.36 -1.02
C ALA A 208 -34.92 27.89 -0.89
N ASP A 209 -33.73 28.44 -1.13
CA ASP A 209 -33.48 29.89 -1.13
C ASP A 209 -34.26 30.63 -2.25
N LEU A 210 -34.59 29.94 -3.34
CA LEU A 210 -35.44 30.42 -4.44
C LEU A 210 -36.94 30.26 -4.17
N SER A 211 -37.34 29.48 -3.16
CA SER A 211 -38.71 29.02 -2.90
C SER A 211 -39.10 29.25 -1.43
N PRO A 212 -39.35 30.51 -1.00
CA PRO A 212 -39.75 30.82 0.37
C PRO A 212 -41.02 30.05 0.75
N THR A 213 -40.91 29.26 1.83
CA THR A 213 -41.86 28.19 2.14
C THR A 213 -43.26 28.72 2.48
N PRO A 214 -44.35 28.12 1.96
CA PRO A 214 -45.70 28.43 2.45
C PRO A 214 -45.84 27.97 3.92
N THR A 215 -46.32 28.87 4.78
CA THR A 215 -46.50 28.62 6.22
C THR A 215 -47.45 27.45 6.53
N PRO A 216 -47.25 26.73 7.65
CA PRO A 216 -48.05 25.56 8.02
C PRO A 216 -49.55 25.89 8.25
N PRO A 217 -50.44 24.89 8.10
CA PRO A 217 -51.88 25.12 7.98
C PRO A 217 -52.54 25.59 9.28
N ALA A 218 -52.93 26.86 9.33
CA ALA A 218 -53.83 27.39 10.35
C ALA A 218 -55.22 26.73 10.26
N LYS A 219 -55.88 26.54 11.40
CA LYS A 219 -57.18 25.85 11.51
C LYS A 219 -58.28 26.62 10.75
N LYS A 220 -59.12 25.89 9.99
CA LYS A 220 -60.39 26.41 9.45
C LYS A 220 -61.29 26.92 10.59
N PRO A 221 -62.09 27.96 10.33
CA PRO A 221 -63.52 27.67 10.14
C PRO A 221 -64.23 28.51 9.05
N LEU A 222 -65.25 27.88 8.44
CA LEU A 222 -66.50 28.44 7.86
C LEU A 222 -66.47 29.48 6.71
N LEU A 223 -67.30 29.18 5.70
CA LEU A 223 -67.82 30.02 4.61
C LEU A 223 -69.06 30.83 5.11
N PRO A 224 -69.52 31.95 4.47
CA PRO A 224 -69.83 32.05 3.02
C PRO A 224 -69.50 33.42 2.34
N TRP A 225 -70.13 33.68 1.18
CA TRP A 225 -69.79 34.71 0.16
C TRP A 225 -70.13 36.18 0.51
N VAL A 226 -69.54 37.16 -0.20
CA VAL A 226 -70.24 38.18 -1.07
C VAL A 226 -69.29 39.23 -1.73
N ALA A 227 -69.58 39.55 -3.02
CA ALA A 227 -69.30 40.76 -3.85
C ALA A 227 -67.90 41.40 -4.10
N PHE A 228 -67.56 41.47 -5.42
CA PHE A 228 -67.03 42.59 -6.24
C PHE A 228 -65.77 43.42 -5.88
N GLY A 229 -64.91 43.71 -6.89
CA GLY A 229 -63.74 44.62 -6.70
C GLY A 229 -62.89 45.15 -7.88
N SER A 230 -62.98 44.65 -9.13
CA SER A 230 -62.20 45.12 -10.33
C SER A 230 -60.66 44.86 -10.28
N ALA A 231 -59.85 44.92 -11.36
CA ALA A 231 -60.10 45.21 -12.79
C ALA A 231 -59.05 44.59 -13.76
N VAL A 232 -59.43 44.42 -15.04
CA VAL A 232 -58.60 44.46 -16.29
C VAL A 232 -57.67 43.27 -16.67
N ALA A 233 -57.65 43.01 -17.99
CA ALA A 233 -56.64 42.29 -18.81
C ALA A 233 -56.45 40.77 -18.66
N LEU A 234 -57.41 39.98 -19.16
CA LEU A 234 -57.13 38.67 -19.78
C LEU A 234 -57.96 38.49 -21.08
N VAL A 235 -57.43 37.70 -22.01
CA VAL A 235 -57.91 37.43 -23.39
C VAL A 235 -57.58 38.50 -24.44
N ILE A 236 -56.42 38.31 -25.08
CA ILE A 236 -56.18 38.36 -26.54
C ILE A 236 -54.80 37.71 -26.79
N LEU A 237 -54.52 37.19 -28.00
CA LEU A 237 -53.26 36.54 -28.40
C LEU A 237 -52.91 35.17 -27.75
N PHE A 238 -53.91 34.28 -27.62
CA PHE A 238 -53.69 32.89 -28.04
C PHE A 238 -53.91 32.83 -29.56
N GLY A 239 -52.86 33.06 -30.35
CA GLY A 239 -52.94 33.03 -31.81
C GLY A 239 -51.61 33.36 -32.47
N ILE A 240 -51.26 32.59 -33.51
CA ILE A 240 -49.96 32.59 -34.23
C ILE A 240 -48.80 32.10 -33.34
N GLY A 241 -48.17 30.98 -33.73
CA GLY A 241 -47.07 30.34 -32.99
C GLY A 241 -47.01 28.81 -33.09
N GLY A 242 -48.12 28.17 -33.47
CA GLY A 242 -48.30 26.72 -33.55
C GLY A 242 -47.43 25.95 -34.58
N GLN A 243 -46.48 26.60 -35.25
CA GLN A 243 -45.52 25.95 -36.17
C GLN A 243 -44.06 26.04 -35.70
N TYR A 244 -43.73 26.79 -34.65
CA TYR A 244 -42.34 27.01 -34.24
C TYR A 244 -41.85 26.10 -33.09
N ARG A 245 -42.73 25.55 -32.25
CA ARG A 245 -42.33 24.67 -31.14
C ARG A 245 -41.76 23.32 -31.59
N LEU A 246 -42.23 22.76 -32.70
CA LEU A 246 -41.84 21.41 -33.16
C LEU A 246 -40.36 21.29 -33.56
N ARG A 247 -39.65 22.40 -33.83
CA ARG A 247 -38.20 22.37 -34.07
C ARG A 247 -37.36 22.06 -32.83
N PHE A 248 -37.87 22.28 -31.63
CA PHE A 248 -37.12 22.12 -30.38
C PHE A 248 -37.21 20.72 -29.74
N GLN A 249 -37.84 19.75 -30.41
CA GLN A 249 -38.02 18.37 -29.91
C GLN A 249 -37.61 17.26 -30.89
N GLN A 250 -36.86 17.57 -31.96
CA GLN A 250 -36.33 16.53 -32.85
C GLN A 250 -35.00 15.95 -32.30
N PRO A 251 -34.69 14.66 -32.55
CA PRO A 251 -33.40 14.07 -32.19
C PRO A 251 -32.24 14.79 -32.89
N TYR A 252 -31.14 15.00 -32.16
CA TYR A 252 -29.95 15.65 -32.70
C TYR A 252 -29.21 14.68 -33.67
N SER A 253 -29.27 14.97 -34.97
CA SER A 253 -28.57 14.16 -35.98
C SER A 253 -27.08 14.52 -36.03
N PHE A 254 -26.23 13.52 -35.80
CA PHE A 254 -24.77 13.65 -35.88
C PHE A 254 -24.20 13.50 -37.31
N ASP A 255 -25.06 13.26 -38.31
CA ASP A 255 -24.66 13.02 -39.70
C ASP A 255 -24.76 14.28 -40.59
N ALA A 256 -25.05 15.45 -40.00
CA ALA A 256 -25.09 16.75 -40.69
C ALA A 256 -23.71 17.42 -40.77
N GLN A 257 -23.35 17.99 -41.92
CA GLN A 257 -22.02 18.57 -42.16
C GLN A 257 -21.79 19.98 -41.57
N SER A 258 -22.82 20.62 -40.99
CA SER A 258 -22.70 21.88 -40.26
C SER A 258 -23.84 22.06 -39.25
N GLU A 259 -23.61 22.85 -38.19
CA GLU A 259 -24.65 23.24 -37.24
C GLU A 259 -25.64 24.25 -37.88
N PRO A 260 -26.95 24.12 -37.64
CA PRO A 260 -27.92 25.11 -38.11
C PRO A 260 -27.90 26.38 -37.24
N THR A 261 -27.60 27.53 -37.85
CA THR A 261 -27.74 28.83 -37.20
C THR A 261 -29.19 29.09 -36.82
N ILE A 262 -29.45 29.35 -35.53
CA ILE A 262 -30.74 29.78 -35.01
C ILE A 262 -30.57 31.17 -34.40
N GLU A 263 -31.05 32.19 -35.10
CA GLU A 263 -31.21 33.54 -34.54
C GLU A 263 -32.47 33.58 -33.67
N LEU A 264 -32.35 34.20 -32.50
CA LEU A 264 -33.45 34.61 -31.64
C LEU A 264 -33.12 35.99 -31.06
N VAL A 265 -34.12 36.86 -30.97
CA VAL A 265 -33.96 38.24 -30.49
C VAL A 265 -34.03 38.24 -28.96
N ASP A 266 -33.03 38.86 -28.31
CA ASP A 266 -33.01 39.07 -26.86
C ASP A 266 -33.73 40.39 -26.49
N GLU A 267 -34.72 40.31 -25.60
CA GLU A 267 -35.16 41.47 -24.79
C GLU A 267 -34.64 41.31 -23.35
N PRO A 268 -33.85 42.27 -22.81
CA PRO A 268 -33.25 42.14 -21.49
C PRO A 268 -34.19 42.62 -20.37
N ILE A 269 -34.47 41.74 -19.40
CA ILE A 269 -35.07 42.12 -18.11
C ILE A 269 -33.95 42.50 -17.15
N TYR A 270 -33.97 43.74 -16.65
CA TYR A 270 -33.05 44.22 -15.61
C TYR A 270 -33.60 43.94 -14.20
N LEU A 271 -32.73 43.52 -13.30
CA LEU A 271 -32.96 43.44 -11.85
C LEU A 271 -31.73 43.96 -11.13
N GLU A 272 -31.88 45.04 -10.35
CA GLU A 272 -30.80 45.56 -9.50
C GLU A 272 -30.67 44.74 -8.22
N ILE A 273 -29.42 44.51 -7.78
CA ILE A 273 -29.11 43.85 -6.50
C ILE A 273 -28.33 44.85 -5.64
N VAL A 274 -28.94 45.33 -4.56
CA VAL A 274 -28.30 46.28 -3.62
C VAL A 274 -27.48 45.50 -2.59
N ALA A 275 -26.16 45.65 -2.65
CA ALA A 275 -25.24 45.03 -1.69
C ALA A 275 -25.14 45.82 -0.37
N LYS A 276 -24.81 45.11 0.73
CA LYS A 276 -24.30 45.69 1.98
C LYS A 276 -23.00 45.00 2.41
N PRO A 277 -22.10 45.71 3.12
CA PRO A 277 -20.70 45.29 3.26
C PRO A 277 -20.47 44.23 4.36
N ALA A 278 -19.40 43.46 4.20
CA ALA A 278 -18.93 42.47 5.16
C ALA A 278 -18.18 43.11 6.36
N VAL A 279 -18.20 42.43 7.51
CA VAL A 279 -17.36 42.76 8.67
C VAL A 279 -16.15 41.81 8.72
N ARG A 280 -14.97 42.38 8.89
CA ARG A 280 -13.67 41.68 8.97
C ARG A 280 -13.24 41.57 10.45
N ASN A 281 -12.62 40.46 10.83
CA ASN A 281 -11.73 40.40 11.99
C ASN A 281 -10.64 39.33 11.81
N GLN A 282 -9.56 39.42 12.59
CA GLN A 282 -8.27 38.77 12.27
C GLN A 282 -7.88 37.64 13.23
N ILE A 283 -6.90 36.84 12.78
CA ILE A 283 -6.23 35.75 13.48
C ILE A 283 -5.42 36.28 14.68
N GLY A 284 -5.39 35.53 15.78
CA GLY A 284 -4.45 35.70 16.88
C GLY A 284 -3.59 34.45 17.11
N ARG A 285 -2.27 34.60 17.16
CA ARG A 285 -1.34 33.64 17.77
C ARG A 285 -0.97 34.14 19.17
N THR A 286 -0.74 33.23 20.11
CA THR A 286 -0.23 33.58 21.45
C THR A 286 0.98 32.72 21.80
N ILE A 287 2.04 33.35 22.30
CA ILE A 287 3.27 32.73 22.80
C ILE A 287 3.34 33.04 24.29
N ILE A 288 3.78 32.09 25.13
CA ILE A 288 3.99 32.32 26.57
C ILE A 288 5.39 31.81 26.97
N PRO A 289 6.29 32.70 27.41
CA PRO A 289 7.56 32.32 28.02
C PRO A 289 7.72 32.88 29.45
N SER A 290 8.28 32.10 30.39
CA SER A 290 9.05 32.66 31.52
C SER A 290 9.98 31.62 32.16
N LYS A 291 11.11 32.09 32.70
CA LYS A 291 12.07 31.30 33.50
C LYS A 291 11.71 31.37 34.99
N ASN A 292 12.26 30.45 35.79
CA ASN A 292 12.90 30.83 37.04
C ASN A 292 14.05 29.88 37.39
N SER A 293 14.96 30.28 38.29
CA SER A 293 16.27 29.64 38.46
C SER A 293 16.94 29.84 39.83
N GLY A 294 17.64 28.81 40.32
CA GLY A 294 18.51 28.86 41.52
C GLY A 294 17.82 28.51 42.83
N THR A 295 18.51 28.08 43.90
CA THR A 295 19.93 27.64 44.02
C THR A 295 20.05 26.74 45.27
N GLY A 296 20.89 25.70 45.24
CA GLY A 296 20.85 24.61 46.24
C GLY A 296 21.74 24.77 47.49
N MET A 297 21.70 23.77 48.38
CA MET A 297 22.71 23.48 49.42
C MET A 297 22.64 22.00 49.88
N GLN A 298 23.79 21.48 50.34
CA GLN A 298 24.06 20.18 50.99
C GLN A 298 24.64 20.48 52.41
N PRO A 299 25.08 19.52 53.28
CA PRO A 299 24.93 18.04 53.30
C PRO A 299 24.49 17.47 54.68
N SER A 300 24.29 16.14 54.77
CA SER A 300 24.62 15.36 56.01
C SER A 300 24.76 13.85 55.72
N GLN A 301 25.76 13.21 56.36
CA GLN A 301 25.94 11.74 56.44
C GLN A 301 25.03 11.18 57.56
N THR A 302 24.77 9.88 57.78
CA THR A 302 25.43 8.57 57.47
C THR A 302 24.30 7.49 57.48
N THR A 303 24.36 6.20 57.09
CA THR A 303 25.41 5.15 57.06
C THR A 303 25.05 4.03 56.06
N LEU A 304 25.97 3.09 55.82
CA LEU A 304 25.79 1.83 55.07
C LEU A 304 24.85 0.82 55.76
N THR A 305 24.00 0.11 54.99
CA THR A 305 24.01 -1.38 54.84
C THR A 305 22.99 -1.89 53.80
N THR A 306 23.48 -2.67 52.83
CA THR A 306 22.84 -3.82 52.11
C THR A 306 21.39 -3.74 51.55
N ASN A 307 21.31 -3.88 50.22
CA ASN A 307 20.36 -4.69 49.44
C ASN A 307 18.83 -4.43 49.58
N ALA A 308 18.27 -3.63 48.67
CA ALA A 308 16.88 -3.72 48.19
C ALA A 308 16.66 -2.83 46.93
N TRP A 309 17.10 -3.28 45.74
CA TRP A 309 16.99 -2.53 44.47
C TRP A 309 16.25 -3.32 43.36
N ASP A 310 15.22 -4.09 43.75
CA ASP A 310 14.30 -4.77 42.81
C ASP A 310 12.96 -4.00 42.60
N ASP A 311 12.62 -3.05 43.48
CA ASP A 311 11.26 -2.48 43.56
C ASP A 311 11.01 -1.17 42.76
N GLU A 312 12.04 -0.43 42.32
CA GLU A 312 11.84 0.85 41.59
C GLU A 312 11.87 0.73 40.05
N ALA A 313 12.22 -0.44 39.49
CA ALA A 313 12.07 -0.73 38.06
C ALA A 313 10.61 -1.05 37.65
N SER A 314 9.71 -1.17 38.62
CA SER A 314 8.37 -1.77 38.48
C SER A 314 7.27 -0.81 37.98
N GLN A 315 7.58 0.46 37.66
CA GLN A 315 6.59 1.46 37.19
C GLN A 315 6.73 1.87 35.71
N LEU A 316 7.42 1.08 34.88
CA LEU A 316 7.59 1.32 33.44
C LEU A 316 7.17 0.15 32.53
N SER A 317 6.03 -0.49 32.83
CA SER A 317 5.16 -1.10 31.81
C SER A 317 3.77 -1.43 32.40
N ASN A 318 2.71 -0.88 31.81
CA ASN A 318 1.33 -1.30 32.07
C ASN A 318 0.76 -2.21 30.97
N SER A 319 1.57 -2.58 29.97
CA SER A 319 1.14 -3.41 28.84
C SER A 319 0.63 -4.77 29.33
N GLN A 320 -0.63 -5.07 29.05
CA GLN A 320 -1.21 -6.40 29.26
C GLN A 320 -0.78 -7.42 28.19
N TRP A 321 -0.21 -6.93 27.07
CA TRP A 321 0.37 -7.77 26.03
C TRP A 321 1.77 -8.23 26.43
N THR A 322 1.94 -9.55 26.52
CA THR A 322 3.25 -10.21 26.62
C THR A 322 3.75 -10.51 25.21
N GLN A 323 4.99 -10.17 24.87
CA GLN A 323 5.58 -10.60 23.61
C GLN A 323 5.89 -12.10 23.68
N SER A 324 5.42 -12.85 22.69
CA SER A 324 5.75 -14.27 22.55
C SER A 324 7.07 -14.40 21.78
N ILE A 325 7.84 -15.45 22.08
CA ILE A 325 9.10 -15.73 21.39
C ILE A 325 8.88 -15.82 19.87
N GLY A 326 7.80 -16.48 19.45
CA GLY A 326 7.47 -16.68 18.05
C GLY A 326 8.49 -17.56 17.31
N PRO A 327 8.33 -17.76 16.00
CA PRO A 327 9.40 -18.31 15.18
C PRO A 327 10.55 -17.30 15.17
N LYS A 328 11.71 -17.68 15.70
CA LYS A 328 12.84 -16.77 15.92
C LYS A 328 13.49 -16.33 14.60
N GLY A 329 14.05 -15.12 14.57
CA GLY A 329 14.82 -14.60 13.45
C GLY A 329 14.06 -13.61 12.55
N GLY A 330 14.33 -13.64 11.24
CA GLY A 330 13.82 -12.69 10.24
C GLY A 330 14.91 -11.89 9.55
N ILE A 331 14.53 -11.11 8.53
CA ILE A 331 15.48 -10.42 7.64
C ILE A 331 16.30 -9.38 8.42
N VAL A 332 17.62 -9.59 8.43
CA VAL A 332 18.63 -8.67 8.95
C VAL A 332 19.16 -7.79 7.81
N PHE A 333 19.23 -6.47 8.04
CA PHE A 333 19.69 -5.48 7.06
C PHE A 333 21.14 -5.04 7.29
N ASN A 334 21.65 -5.14 8.51
CA ASN A 334 23.07 -4.92 8.84
C ASN A 334 23.48 -5.79 10.04
N ILE A 335 24.72 -6.29 10.05
CA ILE A 335 25.37 -6.93 11.20
C ILE A 335 26.84 -6.49 11.22
N PHE A 336 27.34 -6.04 12.36
CA PHE A 336 28.71 -5.56 12.52
C PHE A 336 29.21 -5.77 13.96
N GLU A 337 30.53 -5.77 14.11
CA GLU A 337 31.23 -5.74 15.39
C GLU A 337 31.67 -4.30 15.69
N ALA A 338 31.49 -3.85 16.92
CA ALA A 338 31.98 -2.57 17.43
C ALA A 338 33.41 -2.70 17.99
N THR A 339 34.08 -1.56 18.20
CA THR A 339 35.48 -1.46 18.65
C THR A 339 35.74 -2.10 20.02
N ASP A 340 34.70 -2.36 20.80
CA ASP A 340 34.74 -3.05 22.10
C ASP A 340 34.50 -4.57 22.02
N GLY A 341 34.23 -5.11 20.82
CA GLY A 341 33.84 -6.51 20.58
C GLY A 341 32.33 -6.77 20.69
N THR A 342 31.50 -5.74 20.90
CA THR A 342 30.04 -5.90 20.93
C THR A 342 29.49 -6.08 19.51
N ILE A 343 28.81 -7.19 19.25
CA ILE A 343 28.16 -7.45 17.96
C ILE A 343 26.74 -6.88 17.97
N TYR A 344 26.41 -6.07 16.96
CA TYR A 344 25.10 -5.48 16.72
C TYR A 344 24.47 -6.04 15.44
N ALA A 345 23.15 -6.24 15.45
CA ALA A 345 22.36 -6.64 14.29
C ALA A 345 21.12 -5.75 14.15
N ALA A 346 20.99 -5.05 13.03
CA ALA A 346 19.81 -4.26 12.69
C ALA A 346 18.89 -5.09 11.78
N ALA A 347 17.73 -5.50 12.30
CA ALA A 347 16.72 -6.27 11.58
C ALA A 347 15.44 -5.46 11.35
N LYS A 348 14.51 -6.01 10.57
CA LYS A 348 13.19 -5.39 10.34
C LYS A 348 12.37 -5.21 11.63
N THR A 349 12.72 -5.92 12.70
CA THR A 349 12.03 -5.92 13.99
C THR A 349 12.73 -5.13 15.10
N GLY A 350 13.83 -4.45 14.78
CA GLY A 350 14.58 -3.59 15.71
C GLY A 350 16.09 -3.81 15.68
N LEU A 351 16.77 -3.12 16.59
CA LEU A 351 18.21 -3.24 16.83
C LEU A 351 18.46 -4.26 17.92
N TYR A 352 19.35 -5.21 17.67
CA TYR A 352 19.76 -6.24 18.60
C TYR A 352 21.24 -6.11 18.94
N ARG A 353 21.56 -6.36 20.22
CA ARG A 353 22.93 -6.49 20.73
C ARG A 353 23.16 -7.93 21.16
N LEU A 354 24.29 -8.52 20.80
CA LEU A 354 24.68 -9.84 21.29
C LEU A 354 25.25 -9.72 22.71
N THR A 355 24.77 -10.54 23.63
CA THR A 355 25.28 -10.57 25.01
C THR A 355 26.52 -11.47 25.15
N PRO A 356 27.35 -11.27 26.18
CA PRO A 356 28.43 -12.21 26.54
C PRO A 356 27.95 -13.65 26.79
N ASN A 357 26.66 -13.84 27.10
CA ASN A 357 26.02 -15.14 27.30
C ASN A 357 25.53 -15.79 25.99
N ALA A 358 25.96 -15.28 24.82
CA ALA A 358 25.65 -15.84 23.50
C ALA A 358 24.15 -15.79 23.11
N THR A 359 23.38 -14.84 23.63
CA THR A 359 21.99 -14.56 23.21
C THR A 359 21.84 -13.12 22.74
N TRP A 360 20.99 -12.89 21.74
CA TRP A 360 20.59 -11.53 21.33
C TRP A 360 19.66 -10.90 22.36
N VAL A 361 19.69 -9.57 22.46
CA VAL A 361 18.73 -8.76 23.22
C VAL A 361 18.28 -7.61 22.35
N LEU A 362 16.96 -7.42 22.25
CA LEU A 362 16.34 -6.27 21.59
C LEU A 362 16.64 -5.00 22.39
N ILE A 363 17.25 -4.02 21.74
CA ILE A 363 17.63 -2.72 22.31
C ILE A 363 16.59 -1.66 21.97
N ASN A 364 16.13 -1.63 20.71
CA ASN A 364 15.21 -0.60 20.24
C ASN A 364 14.38 -1.10 19.05
N THR A 365 13.06 -1.00 19.15
CA THR A 365 12.10 -1.33 18.09
C THR A 365 12.00 -0.25 17.01
N ASN A 366 12.15 1.02 17.41
CA ASN A 366 11.87 2.19 16.59
C ASN A 366 13.12 2.73 15.87
N ILE A 367 13.94 1.87 15.23
CA ILE A 367 14.99 2.38 14.33
C ILE A 367 14.29 3.07 13.14
N PRO A 368 14.55 4.37 12.85
CA PRO A 368 13.83 5.12 11.81
C PRO A 368 14.37 4.86 10.39
N THR A 369 14.56 3.58 10.05
CA THR A 369 15.30 3.11 8.89
C THR A 369 14.36 2.50 7.83
N GLY A 370 13.56 3.35 7.20
CA GLY A 370 12.58 2.98 6.17
C GLY A 370 13.17 2.54 4.82
N GLN A 371 14.28 1.78 4.80
CA GLN A 371 14.93 1.26 3.59
C GLN A 371 15.46 -0.17 3.81
N TYR A 372 15.51 -0.97 2.73
CA TYR A 372 16.08 -2.33 2.70
C TYR A 372 17.61 -2.39 2.95
N ARG A 373 18.26 -1.25 3.18
CA ARG A 373 19.67 -1.13 3.54
C ARG A 373 19.77 -0.12 4.66
N VAL A 374 20.47 -0.50 5.72
CA VAL A 374 20.65 0.32 6.91
C VAL A 374 22.14 0.54 7.14
N PRO A 375 22.75 1.57 6.52
CA PRO A 375 24.10 1.98 6.86
C PRO A 375 24.14 2.34 8.34
N MET A 376 24.83 1.51 9.12
CA MET A 376 25.01 1.66 10.55
C MET A 376 26.44 1.24 10.87
N THR A 377 27.09 1.96 11.77
CA THR A 377 28.47 1.73 12.20
C THR A 377 28.67 2.32 13.60
N GLU A 378 29.74 1.90 14.27
CA GLU A 378 30.16 2.43 15.57
C GLU A 378 31.43 3.28 15.41
N HIS A 379 31.56 4.34 16.20
CA HIS A 379 32.81 5.08 16.34
C HIS A 379 32.94 5.70 17.74
N GLN A 380 34.00 5.33 18.47
CA GLN A 380 34.33 5.81 19.82
C GLN A 380 33.20 5.64 20.86
N GLY A 381 32.45 4.54 20.78
CA GLY A 381 31.33 4.21 21.67
C GLY A 381 29.99 4.84 21.27
N ILE A 382 29.92 5.50 20.11
CA ILE A 382 28.69 6.10 19.57
C ILE A 382 28.26 5.30 18.34
N LEU A 383 27.00 4.87 18.29
CA LEU A 383 26.41 4.28 17.08
C LEU A 383 25.92 5.40 16.16
N TYR A 384 26.12 5.26 14.86
CA TYR A 384 25.66 6.21 13.84
C TYR A 384 24.84 5.48 12.79
N THR A 385 23.74 6.07 12.32
CA THR A 385 22.94 5.53 11.21
C THR A 385 22.30 6.61 10.33
N VAL A 386 21.70 6.18 9.22
CA VAL A 386 21.18 7.04 8.16
C VAL A 386 19.69 6.76 7.95
N SER A 387 18.83 7.76 8.19
CA SER A 387 17.39 7.65 7.99
C SER A 387 16.99 7.99 6.54
N VAL A 388 15.70 8.25 6.29
CA VAL A 388 15.26 8.74 4.96
C VAL A 388 15.79 10.15 4.66
N ASP A 389 15.92 11.02 5.66
CA ASP A 389 16.15 12.46 5.46
C ASP A 389 17.33 13.05 6.29
N GLU A 390 17.85 12.32 7.28
CA GLU A 390 18.87 12.81 8.24
C GLU A 390 19.89 11.74 8.65
N VAL A 391 20.97 12.17 9.32
CA VAL A 391 21.92 11.30 10.02
C VAL A 391 21.64 11.36 11.52
N LEU A 392 21.67 10.19 12.16
CA LEU A 392 21.37 10.01 13.57
C LEU A 392 22.58 9.43 14.30
N ALA A 393 22.70 9.76 15.59
CA ALA A 393 23.67 9.15 16.50
C ALA A 393 23.00 8.68 17.79
N SER A 394 23.63 7.72 18.45
CA SER A 394 23.21 7.17 19.74
C SER A 394 24.43 6.99 20.64
N GLY A 395 24.41 7.65 21.80
CA GLY A 395 25.45 7.56 22.83
C GLY A 395 25.19 6.50 23.91
N ASP A 396 24.10 5.75 23.82
CA ASP A 396 23.64 4.75 24.80
C ASP A 396 23.62 3.31 24.25
N GLY A 397 24.20 3.09 23.06
CA GLY A 397 24.24 1.78 22.41
C GLY A 397 22.98 1.45 21.60
N GLY A 398 22.14 2.44 21.31
CA GLY A 398 21.01 2.38 20.38
C GLY A 398 19.63 2.49 21.03
N GLU A 399 19.57 2.71 22.35
CA GLU A 399 18.33 2.85 23.13
C GLU A 399 17.60 4.16 22.76
N THR A 400 18.34 5.27 22.58
CA THR A 400 17.82 6.53 22.03
C THR A 400 18.67 7.04 20.85
N TRP A 401 18.07 7.90 20.01
CA TRP A 401 18.70 8.43 18.80
C TRP A 401 18.50 9.95 18.71
N ASP A 402 19.61 10.69 18.66
CA ASP A 402 19.65 12.14 18.42
C ASP A 402 19.88 12.44 16.94
N ALA A 403 19.18 13.46 16.42
CA ALA A 403 19.38 13.96 15.06
C ALA A 403 20.62 14.86 14.98
N LEU A 404 21.62 14.43 14.20
CA LEU A 404 22.85 15.20 14.00
C LEU A 404 22.71 16.28 12.91
N GLY A 405 22.01 15.98 11.82
CA GLY A 405 21.82 16.90 10.70
C GLY A 405 21.17 16.27 9.46
N PRO A 406 20.64 17.10 8.54
CA PRO A 406 20.02 16.65 7.30
C PRO A 406 21.05 16.03 6.36
N ARG A 407 20.66 15.06 5.52
CA ARG A 407 21.60 14.37 4.62
C ARG A 407 21.36 14.66 3.12
N PRO A 408 22.35 14.38 2.25
CA PRO A 408 22.14 14.39 0.80
C PRO A 408 21.08 13.36 0.38
N LYS A 409 20.14 13.78 -0.48
CA LYS A 409 18.98 12.97 -0.90
C LYS A 409 19.36 11.85 -1.87
N GLY A 410 19.17 10.60 -1.45
CA GLY A 410 19.40 9.41 -2.28
C GLY A 410 19.37 8.11 -1.48
N VAL A 411 19.57 6.98 -2.17
CA VAL A 411 19.79 5.67 -1.54
C VAL A 411 21.21 5.63 -1.00
N ALA A 412 21.36 5.45 0.31
CA ALA A 412 22.66 5.36 0.97
C ALA A 412 23.16 3.91 0.98
N ASN A 413 24.32 3.66 0.36
CA ASN A 413 24.96 2.34 0.29
C ASN A 413 26.07 2.15 1.31
N GLY A 414 26.49 3.19 2.01
CA GLY A 414 27.48 3.10 3.08
C GLY A 414 27.61 4.40 3.88
N LEU A 415 28.00 4.26 5.14
CA LEU A 415 28.32 5.31 6.09
C LEU A 415 29.70 4.99 6.68
N ILE A 416 30.61 5.95 6.66
CA ILE A 416 31.90 5.87 7.37
C ILE A 416 32.04 7.11 8.27
N VAL A 417 32.57 6.89 9.47
CA VAL A 417 32.67 7.89 10.54
C VAL A 417 34.12 7.95 11.00
N THR A 418 34.69 9.16 11.11
CA THR A 418 36.05 9.39 11.59
C THR A 418 36.12 10.67 12.41
N ALA A 419 36.65 10.61 13.63
CA ALA A 419 36.93 11.77 14.46
C ALA A 419 38.44 12.08 14.52
N GLU A 420 38.81 13.37 14.51
CA GLU A 420 40.22 13.80 14.63
C GLU A 420 40.73 13.77 16.08
N THR A 421 39.86 13.56 17.07
CA THR A 421 40.22 13.57 18.49
C THR A 421 40.25 12.16 19.08
N GLN A 422 41.23 11.88 19.95
CA GLN A 422 41.43 10.57 20.61
C GLN A 422 40.71 10.46 21.96
N LYS A 423 39.74 11.33 22.25
CA LYS A 423 38.95 11.31 23.48
C LYS A 423 37.49 11.56 23.14
N TYR A 424 36.65 10.71 23.71
CA TYR A 424 35.20 10.87 23.70
C TYR A 424 34.79 12.27 24.19
N ASP A 425 34.22 13.05 23.26
CA ASP A 425 33.43 14.24 23.51
C ASP A 425 32.24 14.17 22.53
N PRO A 426 31.00 13.95 22.99
CA PRO A 426 29.82 13.85 22.12
C PRO A 426 29.45 15.19 21.46
N LYS A 427 30.22 16.26 21.67
CA LYS A 427 30.12 17.56 20.97
C LYS A 427 31.32 17.87 20.08
N ALA A 428 32.30 16.96 19.97
CA ALA A 428 33.40 17.13 19.02
C ALA A 428 32.89 17.04 17.57
N PRO A 429 33.44 17.82 16.64
CA PRO A 429 33.10 17.71 15.23
C PRO A 429 33.58 16.37 14.68
N VAL A 430 32.64 15.53 14.25
CA VAL A 430 32.92 14.26 13.59
C VAL A 430 32.89 14.44 12.06
N THR A 431 33.85 13.84 11.36
CA THR A 431 33.81 13.74 9.91
C THR A 431 32.95 12.53 9.51
N LEU A 432 31.98 12.77 8.63
CA LEU A 432 31.07 11.75 8.12
C LEU A 432 31.24 11.62 6.61
N TYR A 433 31.23 10.38 6.11
CA TYR A 433 31.22 10.06 4.68
C TYR A 433 29.99 9.22 4.36
N ILE A 434 29.15 9.69 3.43
CA ILE A 434 28.00 8.93 2.91
C ILE A 434 28.23 8.60 1.44
N ALA A 435 28.18 7.32 1.10
CA ALA A 435 28.09 6.85 -0.28
C ALA A 435 26.63 6.80 -0.73
N LEU A 436 26.26 7.61 -1.71
CA LEU A 436 24.97 7.53 -2.39
C LEU A 436 25.11 6.72 -3.68
N GLN A 437 24.22 5.76 -3.90
CA GLN A 437 24.36 4.77 -4.98
C GLN A 437 24.64 5.37 -6.35
N GLU A 438 23.94 6.46 -6.73
CA GLU A 438 23.98 7.05 -8.07
C GLU A 438 24.58 8.48 -8.09
N GLN A 439 25.16 8.95 -6.97
CA GLN A 439 25.62 10.34 -6.80
C GLN A 439 27.05 10.46 -6.24
N GLY A 440 27.76 9.35 -6.10
CA GLY A 440 29.12 9.34 -5.53
C GLY A 440 29.12 9.48 -4.00
N ILE A 441 30.15 10.12 -3.46
CA ILE A 441 30.44 10.19 -2.03
C ILE A 441 30.42 11.65 -1.56
N PHE A 442 29.74 11.88 -0.44
CA PHE A 442 29.64 13.18 0.22
C PHE A 442 30.35 13.14 1.58
N ARG A 443 31.09 14.21 1.89
CA ARG A 443 31.77 14.42 3.18
C ARG A 443 31.13 15.59 3.93
N SER A 444 30.84 15.39 5.21
CA SER A 444 30.65 16.46 6.20
C SER A 444 31.83 16.47 7.17
N THR A 445 32.19 17.65 7.69
CA THR A 445 33.18 17.83 8.78
C THR A 445 32.57 18.45 10.03
N ASP A 446 31.25 18.51 10.10
CA ASP A 446 30.46 19.25 11.08
C ASP A 446 29.22 18.44 11.52
N ALA A 447 29.42 17.14 11.75
CA ALA A 447 28.38 16.20 12.18
C ALA A 447 27.13 16.17 11.27
N GLY A 448 27.30 16.37 9.97
CA GLY A 448 26.21 16.28 8.99
C GLY A 448 25.38 17.55 8.82
N GLN A 449 25.81 18.68 9.36
CA GLN A 449 25.14 19.97 9.14
C GLN A 449 25.36 20.49 7.71
N HIS A 450 26.57 20.36 7.15
CA HIS A 450 26.87 20.68 5.75
C HIS A 450 27.59 19.53 5.05
N TRP A 451 27.25 19.32 3.77
CA TRP A 451 27.79 18.23 2.95
C TRP A 451 28.47 18.74 1.69
N THR A 452 29.65 18.21 1.43
CA THR A 452 30.46 18.51 0.24
C THR A 452 30.64 17.24 -0.60
N PRO A 453 30.32 17.26 -1.91
CA PRO A 453 30.61 16.12 -2.77
C PRO A 453 32.12 16.02 -3.00
N ILE A 454 32.71 14.85 -2.75
CA ILE A 454 34.15 14.61 -2.90
C ILE A 454 34.46 13.76 -4.13
N ASN A 455 33.76 14.01 -5.24
CA ASN A 455 33.74 13.15 -6.44
C ASN A 455 34.86 13.45 -7.47
N ASN A 456 35.90 14.20 -7.09
CA ASN A 456 36.97 14.58 -8.02
C ASN A 456 37.75 13.36 -8.52
N GLU A 457 37.81 13.18 -9.84
CA GLU A 457 38.44 12.06 -10.54
C GLU A 457 37.77 10.68 -10.29
N LEU A 458 36.65 10.63 -9.55
CA LEU A 458 35.83 9.45 -9.35
C LEU A 458 34.91 9.19 -10.56
N THR A 459 35.46 8.56 -11.61
CA THR A 459 34.75 8.34 -12.87
C THR A 459 33.64 7.27 -12.79
N GLY A 460 33.71 6.36 -11.82
CA GLY A 460 32.66 5.39 -11.52
C GLY A 460 31.45 6.03 -10.83
N LYS A 461 30.39 6.32 -11.60
CA LYS A 461 29.18 7.00 -11.10
C LYS A 461 28.37 6.20 -10.08
N ARG A 462 28.40 4.86 -10.16
CA ARG A 462 27.65 4.00 -9.26
C ARG A 462 28.54 3.42 -8.17
N ILE A 463 28.17 3.66 -6.90
CA ILE A 463 28.93 3.23 -5.72
C ILE A 463 28.25 2.01 -5.09
N PHE A 464 28.97 0.89 -5.03
CA PHE A 464 28.48 -0.38 -4.50
C PHE A 464 28.98 -0.70 -3.09
N THR A 465 30.14 -0.16 -2.71
CA THR A 465 30.76 -0.35 -1.39
C THR A 465 31.78 0.76 -1.11
N ILE A 466 32.03 1.05 0.17
CA ILE A 466 33.11 1.91 0.66
C ILE A 466 33.79 1.26 1.86
N ALA A 467 35.07 1.54 2.07
CA ALA A 467 35.82 1.11 3.25
C ALA A 467 36.89 2.15 3.64
N VAL A 468 37.43 2.03 4.85
CA VAL A 468 38.53 2.88 5.35
C VAL A 468 39.64 2.01 5.92
N VAL A 469 40.90 2.40 5.66
CA VAL A 469 42.09 1.78 6.27
C VAL A 469 42.95 2.88 6.86
N GLY A 470 43.04 2.94 8.19
CA GLY A 470 43.66 4.07 8.89
C GLY A 470 42.93 5.37 8.57
N ASN A 471 43.58 6.27 7.82
CA ASN A 471 42.99 7.53 7.36
C ASN A 471 42.73 7.56 5.83
N THR A 472 42.77 6.40 5.17
CA THR A 472 42.66 6.25 3.71
C THR A 472 41.29 5.69 3.34
N LEU A 473 40.52 6.44 2.54
CA LEU A 473 39.18 6.05 2.09
C LEU A 473 39.23 5.31 0.75
N PHE A 474 38.40 4.27 0.60
CA PHE A 474 38.27 3.45 -0.60
C PHE A 474 36.82 3.41 -1.09
N ALA A 475 36.65 3.35 -2.41
CA ALA A 475 35.35 3.26 -3.08
C ALA A 475 35.34 2.15 -4.13
N GLY A 476 34.45 1.18 -3.94
CA GLY A 476 34.11 0.17 -4.94
C GLY A 476 32.99 0.67 -5.84
N THR A 477 33.31 0.87 -7.11
CA THR A 477 32.39 1.48 -8.09
C THR A 477 32.12 0.57 -9.28
N ASN A 478 31.20 0.98 -10.15
CA ASN A 478 30.91 0.30 -11.40
C ASN A 478 31.99 0.43 -12.50
N GLN A 479 33.13 1.08 -12.22
CA GLN A 479 34.28 1.19 -13.14
C GLN A 479 35.60 0.65 -12.54
N GLY A 480 35.63 0.30 -11.26
CA GLY A 480 36.82 -0.21 -10.57
C GLY A 480 36.90 0.19 -9.09
N LEU A 481 38.05 -0.12 -8.48
CA LEU A 481 38.40 0.30 -7.12
C LEU A 481 39.15 1.63 -7.16
N TYR A 482 38.74 2.58 -6.33
CA TYR A 482 39.40 3.88 -6.18
C TYR A 482 39.86 4.08 -4.72
N ARG A 483 40.99 4.77 -4.56
CA ARG A 483 41.60 5.18 -3.28
C ARG A 483 41.69 6.70 -3.25
N LEU A 484 41.20 7.33 -2.19
CA LEU A 484 41.27 8.77 -2.00
C LEU A 484 42.70 9.16 -1.56
N SER A 485 43.39 9.95 -2.38
CA SER A 485 44.75 10.43 -2.13
C SER A 485 44.75 11.95 -2.01
N SER A 486 44.92 12.44 -0.78
CA SER A 486 44.91 13.86 -0.36
C SER A 486 43.62 14.65 -0.65
N SER A 487 43.19 14.70 -1.92
CA SER A 487 41.96 15.38 -2.38
C SER A 487 41.29 14.70 -3.59
N ASN A 488 41.97 13.77 -4.28
CA ASN A 488 41.53 13.19 -5.55
C ASN A 488 41.42 11.65 -5.46
N TRP A 489 40.56 11.04 -6.29
CA TRP A 489 40.41 9.59 -6.35
C TRP A 489 41.34 8.96 -7.39
N GLN A 490 42.31 8.17 -6.92
CA GLN A 490 43.17 7.33 -7.76
C GLN A 490 42.51 5.97 -7.99
N GLN A 491 42.27 5.58 -9.25
CA GLN A 491 41.91 4.19 -9.57
C GLN A 491 43.11 3.26 -9.36
N LEU A 492 42.91 2.14 -8.66
CA LEU A 492 43.99 1.21 -8.27
C LEU A 492 44.11 -0.02 -9.18
N ILE A 493 42.99 -0.52 -9.68
CA ILE A 493 42.95 -1.72 -10.54
C ILE A 493 42.64 -1.27 -11.97
N THR A 494 43.64 -1.37 -12.84
CA THR A 494 43.58 -1.02 -14.27
C THR A 494 43.32 -2.23 -15.17
N ASP A 495 43.87 -3.39 -14.80
CA ASP A 495 44.05 -4.53 -15.71
C ASP A 495 42.85 -5.50 -15.68
N ALA A 496 41.90 -5.27 -14.78
CA ALA A 496 40.63 -5.99 -14.68
C ALA A 496 39.47 -5.00 -14.84
N SER A 497 38.83 -4.99 -16.01
CA SER A 497 37.63 -4.19 -16.25
C SER A 497 36.41 -4.83 -15.59
N GLY A 498 35.80 -4.13 -14.62
CA GLY A 498 34.58 -4.60 -13.96
C GLY A 498 34.10 -3.69 -12.85
N ALA A 499 32.89 -3.93 -12.38
CA ALA A 499 32.36 -3.33 -11.17
C ALA A 499 32.98 -3.99 -9.93
N VAL A 500 33.46 -3.17 -9.01
CA VAL A 500 33.85 -3.61 -7.66
C VAL A 500 32.59 -3.68 -6.82
N TYR A 501 32.20 -4.90 -6.49
CA TYR A 501 30.96 -5.22 -5.83
C TYR A 501 31.17 -5.52 -4.34
N ALA A 502 32.28 -6.16 -3.98
CA ALA A 502 32.70 -6.40 -2.61
C ALA A 502 34.07 -5.75 -2.34
N LEU A 503 34.22 -5.21 -1.15
CA LEU A 503 35.46 -4.64 -0.62
C LEU A 503 35.48 -4.95 0.87
N THR A 504 36.50 -5.68 1.33
CA THR A 504 36.63 -6.14 2.72
C THR A 504 38.03 -5.80 3.21
N VAL A 505 38.12 -5.31 4.44
CA VAL A 505 39.37 -4.88 5.07
C VAL A 505 39.67 -5.81 6.24
N GLU A 506 40.89 -6.36 6.26
CA GLU A 506 41.41 -7.13 7.39
C GLU A 506 42.76 -6.51 7.77
N LYS A 507 42.77 -5.66 8.80
CA LYS A 507 43.96 -4.86 9.19
C LYS A 507 44.48 -3.99 8.02
N ASN A 508 45.55 -4.42 7.34
CA ASN A 508 46.10 -3.76 6.15
C ASN A 508 45.78 -4.51 4.83
N ASN A 509 45.17 -5.69 4.93
CA ASN A 509 44.75 -6.49 3.77
C ASN A 509 43.48 -5.91 3.16
N LEU A 510 43.44 -5.80 1.83
CA LEU A 510 42.23 -5.55 1.06
C LEU A 510 41.82 -6.81 0.30
N TYR A 511 40.55 -7.17 0.36
CA TYR A 511 39.94 -8.22 -0.46
C TYR A 511 38.82 -7.62 -1.33
N VAL A 512 38.89 -7.85 -2.63
CA VAL A 512 38.07 -7.16 -3.63
C VAL A 512 37.37 -8.17 -4.53
N GLY A 513 36.04 -8.18 -4.50
CA GLY A 513 35.22 -8.98 -5.40
C GLY A 513 34.75 -8.17 -6.60
N MET A 514 35.24 -8.52 -7.79
CA MET A 514 34.92 -7.87 -9.06
C MET A 514 34.05 -8.75 -9.96
N ALA A 515 33.09 -8.15 -10.65
CA ALA A 515 32.36 -8.79 -11.74
C ALA A 515 31.99 -7.76 -12.81
N PRO A 516 31.67 -8.17 -14.05
CA PRO A 516 31.21 -7.23 -15.09
C PRO A 516 29.98 -6.43 -14.65
N ASP A 517 29.89 -5.17 -15.09
CA ASP A 517 28.82 -4.26 -14.66
C ASP A 517 27.49 -4.55 -15.38
N VAL A 518 26.54 -5.14 -14.65
CA VAL A 518 25.22 -5.47 -15.19
C VAL A 518 24.24 -4.32 -14.95
N VAL A 519 24.02 -3.51 -15.99
CA VAL A 519 22.92 -2.54 -16.05
C VAL A 519 21.69 -3.25 -16.62
N TYR A 520 20.70 -3.55 -15.76
CA TYR A 520 19.36 -3.87 -16.24
C TYR A 520 18.74 -2.60 -16.83
N SER A 521 18.53 -2.59 -18.14
CA SER A 521 17.94 -1.46 -18.85
C SER A 521 16.43 -1.43 -18.64
N GLU A 522 15.91 -0.36 -18.03
CA GLU A 522 14.47 -0.07 -18.04
C GLU A 522 13.94 0.34 -19.43
N SER A 523 14.84 0.66 -20.38
CA SER A 523 14.45 1.04 -21.75
C SER A 523 14.05 -0.15 -22.61
N THR A 524 14.46 -1.36 -22.24
CA THR A 524 13.99 -2.61 -22.84
C THR A 524 12.72 -3.06 -22.13
N LYS A 525 11.56 -2.96 -22.81
CA LYS A 525 10.39 -3.81 -22.53
C LYS A 525 10.66 -5.26 -22.97
N SER A 526 11.76 -5.82 -22.48
CA SER A 526 12.04 -7.24 -22.35
C SER A 526 13.00 -7.38 -21.16
N PHE A 527 12.80 -8.39 -20.31
CA PHE A 527 14.00 -8.97 -19.70
C PHE A 527 14.89 -9.40 -20.88
N PRO A 528 16.20 -9.07 -20.90
CA PRO A 528 17.05 -9.60 -21.94
C PRO A 528 16.93 -11.13 -21.91
N GLU A 529 16.77 -11.76 -23.09
CA GLU A 529 17.28 -13.11 -23.23
C GLU A 529 18.72 -13.05 -22.72
N ILE A 530 19.02 -13.74 -21.62
CA ILE A 530 20.40 -13.87 -21.15
C ILE A 530 21.11 -14.60 -22.29
N PRO A 531 21.96 -13.93 -23.10
CA PRO A 531 22.57 -14.60 -24.23
C PRO A 531 23.47 -15.68 -23.64
N ARG A 532 23.54 -16.86 -24.24
CA ARG A 532 24.38 -17.95 -23.70
C ARG A 532 25.86 -17.57 -23.58
N THR A 533 26.29 -16.47 -24.19
CA THR A 533 27.61 -15.84 -23.98
C THR A 533 27.78 -15.12 -22.63
N ILE A 534 26.73 -14.90 -21.83
CA ILE A 534 26.85 -14.40 -20.43
C ILE A 534 27.39 -15.48 -19.48
N GLU A 535 27.33 -16.76 -19.85
CA GLU A 535 27.96 -17.87 -19.12
C GLU A 535 29.51 -17.74 -19.01
N VAL A 536 30.11 -16.76 -19.70
CA VAL A 536 31.56 -16.50 -19.77
C VAL A 536 31.96 -15.23 -18.97
N LEU A 537 31.05 -14.60 -18.21
CA LEU A 537 31.35 -13.41 -17.41
C LEU A 537 32.15 -13.74 -16.14
N GLN A 538 33.45 -13.96 -16.29
CA GLN A 538 34.39 -14.22 -15.18
C GLN A 538 34.29 -13.16 -14.08
N LYS A 539 33.86 -13.60 -12.89
CA LYS A 539 33.97 -12.82 -11.64
C LYS A 539 35.28 -13.21 -10.97
N ARG A 540 35.99 -12.24 -10.41
CA ARG A 540 37.37 -12.37 -9.97
C ARG A 540 37.55 -11.78 -8.58
N ILE A 541 38.41 -12.39 -7.78
CA ILE A 541 38.66 -11.99 -6.40
C ILE A 541 40.14 -11.68 -6.24
N PHE A 542 40.45 -10.48 -5.79
CA PHE A 542 41.82 -10.00 -5.61
C PHE A 542 42.12 -9.74 -4.14
N HIS A 543 43.35 -10.05 -3.73
CA HIS A 543 43.94 -9.68 -2.44
C HIS A 543 45.09 -8.70 -2.65
N SER A 544 45.17 -7.68 -1.80
CA SER A 544 46.34 -6.82 -1.63
C SER A 544 46.78 -6.87 -0.16
N PRO A 545 48.06 -7.16 0.14
CA PRO A 545 48.59 -7.13 1.50
C PRO A 545 49.07 -5.73 1.95
N ASP A 546 49.00 -4.74 1.06
CA ASP A 546 49.72 -3.46 1.12
C ASP A 546 48.82 -2.26 0.79
N ILE A 547 47.54 -2.31 1.19
CA ILE A 547 46.61 -1.18 1.12
C ILE A 547 46.40 -0.69 -0.35
N GLY A 548 46.57 -1.62 -1.29
CA GLY A 548 46.24 -1.50 -2.71
C GLY A 548 47.40 -1.17 -3.65
N ASP A 549 48.65 -1.25 -3.20
CA ASP A 549 49.84 -0.97 -4.02
C ASP A 549 50.30 -2.19 -4.86
N SER A 550 50.00 -3.41 -4.44
CA SER A 550 50.14 -4.64 -5.24
C SER A 550 48.94 -5.57 -5.06
N TRP A 551 48.68 -6.40 -6.08
CA TRP A 551 47.48 -7.25 -6.17
C TRP A 551 47.80 -8.67 -6.62
N THR A 552 47.20 -9.65 -5.96
CA THR A 552 47.23 -11.07 -6.32
C THR A 552 45.80 -11.55 -6.55
N GLU A 553 45.55 -12.31 -7.63
CA GLU A 553 44.26 -12.98 -7.82
C GLU A 553 44.19 -14.26 -6.98
N ILE A 554 43.08 -14.41 -6.24
CA ILE A 554 42.78 -15.52 -5.34
C ILE A 554 41.40 -16.14 -5.66
N THR A 555 40.89 -15.95 -6.88
CA THR A 555 39.60 -16.49 -7.35
C THR A 555 39.54 -18.02 -7.15
N PRO A 556 38.47 -18.56 -6.53
CA PRO A 556 38.29 -20.01 -6.40
C PRO A 556 38.33 -20.73 -7.76
N THR A 557 39.08 -21.83 -7.82
CA THR A 557 39.19 -22.73 -8.98
C THR A 557 39.00 -24.18 -8.56
N ASP A 558 38.58 -25.01 -9.51
CA ASP A 558 38.42 -26.46 -9.40
C ASP A 558 39.49 -27.19 -10.22
N GLU A 559 39.38 -28.51 -10.35
CA GLU A 559 40.29 -29.32 -11.18
C GLU A 559 40.23 -28.98 -12.68
N SER A 560 39.16 -28.30 -13.15
CA SER A 560 39.06 -27.79 -14.54
C SER A 560 39.74 -26.42 -14.73
N GLY A 561 40.08 -25.73 -13.64
CA GLY A 561 40.65 -24.38 -13.63
C GLY A 561 39.64 -23.25 -13.84
N VAL A 562 38.33 -23.56 -13.96
CA VAL A 562 37.28 -22.55 -14.21
C VAL A 562 36.02 -22.89 -13.40
N ILE A 563 35.95 -22.35 -12.17
CA ILE A 563 34.66 -22.23 -11.49
C ILE A 563 33.94 -21.00 -12.04
N ASN A 564 32.78 -21.21 -12.66
CA ASN A 564 31.84 -20.11 -12.85
C ASN A 564 31.31 -19.70 -11.46
N LEU A 565 31.79 -18.57 -10.94
CA LEU A 565 31.22 -17.92 -9.75
C LEU A 565 29.84 -17.34 -10.11
N GLU A 566 28.86 -18.19 -10.40
CA GLU A 566 27.53 -17.82 -10.94
C GLU A 566 26.83 -16.73 -10.12
N SER A 567 27.19 -16.61 -8.84
CA SER A 567 26.49 -15.81 -7.84
C SER A 567 27.38 -15.04 -6.85
N ALA A 568 28.63 -15.47 -6.62
CA ALA A 568 29.41 -14.96 -5.49
C ALA A 568 29.95 -13.54 -5.69
N ILE A 569 29.52 -12.60 -4.83
CA ILE A 569 30.04 -11.22 -4.78
C ILE A 569 29.94 -10.59 -3.38
N GLN A 570 30.26 -11.38 -2.36
CA GLN A 570 30.72 -10.91 -1.04
C GLN A 570 31.93 -11.73 -0.61
N VAL A 571 32.89 -11.09 0.07
CA VAL A 571 34.06 -11.73 0.67
C VAL A 571 34.02 -11.44 2.18
N LEU A 572 34.45 -12.39 3.01
CA LEU A 572 34.76 -12.19 4.42
C LEU A 572 36.20 -12.65 4.67
N ALA A 573 36.89 -12.02 5.61
CA ALA A 573 38.28 -12.34 5.94
C ALA A 573 38.54 -12.14 7.43
N ALA A 574 39.15 -13.13 8.06
CA ALA A 574 39.80 -12.99 9.37
C ALA A 574 41.08 -13.85 9.36
N GLY A 575 42.24 -13.21 9.51
CA GLY A 575 43.54 -13.88 9.39
C GLY A 575 43.70 -14.61 8.06
N LYS A 576 43.83 -15.95 8.11
CA LYS A 576 43.93 -16.83 6.93
C LYS A 576 42.59 -17.38 6.45
N THR A 577 41.53 -17.27 7.25
CA THR A 577 40.22 -17.80 6.91
C THR A 577 39.45 -16.79 6.08
N LEU A 578 39.13 -17.17 4.84
CA LEU A 578 38.37 -16.38 3.89
C LEU A 578 37.07 -17.10 3.52
N PHE A 579 35.96 -16.37 3.44
CA PHE A 579 34.73 -16.87 2.80
C PHE A 579 34.36 -16.05 1.58
N VAL A 580 33.73 -16.71 0.62
CA VAL A 580 33.22 -16.13 -0.61
C VAL A 580 31.77 -16.57 -0.73
N LEU A 581 30.82 -15.64 -0.60
CA LEU A 581 29.40 -15.93 -0.39
C LEU A 581 28.55 -15.60 -1.62
N GLY A 582 27.57 -16.47 -1.90
CA GLY A 582 26.66 -16.44 -3.05
C GLY A 582 25.60 -17.55 -2.98
N VAL A 583 25.10 -18.00 -4.13
CA VAL A 583 24.33 -19.26 -4.29
C VAL A 583 25.27 -20.46 -4.09
N ALA A 584 26.49 -20.36 -4.62
CA ALA A 584 27.62 -21.21 -4.25
C ALA A 584 28.48 -20.48 -3.22
N GLU A 585 28.97 -21.21 -2.22
CA GLU A 585 29.79 -20.67 -1.13
C GLU A 585 31.16 -21.37 -1.11
N PHE A 586 32.23 -20.62 -0.92
CA PHE A 586 33.59 -21.15 -0.82
C PHE A 586 34.28 -20.66 0.44
N ARG A 587 35.20 -21.50 0.94
CA ARG A 587 36.07 -21.20 2.07
C ARG A 587 37.53 -21.47 1.73
N SER A 588 38.43 -20.59 2.14
CA SER A 588 39.86 -20.86 2.27
C SER A 588 40.28 -20.76 3.72
N THR A 589 41.30 -21.50 4.13
CA THR A 589 41.95 -21.43 5.46
C THR A 589 43.46 -21.19 5.37
N ASP A 590 43.98 -20.87 4.18
CA ASP A 590 45.42 -20.67 3.91
C ASP A 590 45.76 -19.30 3.30
N GLY A 591 44.78 -18.38 3.30
CA GLY A 591 44.87 -17.04 2.70
C GLY A 591 44.44 -16.97 1.23
N GLY A 592 43.60 -17.88 0.75
CA GLY A 592 43.04 -17.86 -0.60
C GLY A 592 43.83 -18.65 -1.65
N LYS A 593 44.74 -19.54 -1.23
CA LYS A 593 45.58 -20.37 -2.12
C LYS A 593 44.89 -21.68 -2.48
N THR A 594 44.13 -22.25 -1.54
CA THR A 594 43.23 -23.38 -1.76
C THR A 594 41.83 -23.06 -1.27
N TRP A 595 40.82 -23.65 -1.91
CA TRP A 595 39.41 -23.38 -1.66
C TRP A 595 38.62 -24.69 -1.51
N THR A 596 37.75 -24.74 -0.50
CA THR A 596 36.73 -25.77 -0.30
C THR A 596 35.38 -25.23 -0.74
N HIS A 597 34.68 -25.92 -1.63
CA HIS A 597 33.28 -25.62 -1.96
C HIS A 597 32.36 -26.14 -0.82
N LEU A 598 31.59 -25.24 -0.21
CA LEU A 598 30.64 -25.59 0.84
C LEU A 598 29.28 -25.99 0.23
N ARG A 599 28.57 -26.93 0.85
CA ARG A 599 27.17 -27.19 0.45
C ARG A 599 26.29 -26.04 0.92
N SER A 600 25.90 -25.18 -0.02
CA SER A 600 24.95 -24.10 0.26
C SER A 600 23.59 -24.68 0.66
N ASN A 601 23.15 -24.32 1.87
CA ASN A 601 21.78 -24.54 2.33
C ASN A 601 20.86 -23.33 2.01
N ILE A 602 21.37 -22.31 1.30
CA ILE A 602 20.70 -21.01 1.15
C ILE A 602 20.02 -20.90 -0.22
N SER A 603 18.69 -20.74 -0.23
CA SER A 603 17.87 -20.51 -1.43
C SER A 603 17.91 -19.05 -1.91
N SER A 604 19.09 -18.57 -2.29
CA SER A 604 19.35 -17.18 -2.74
C SER A 604 19.02 -16.93 -4.22
N LEU A 605 17.82 -17.35 -4.67
CA LEU A 605 17.29 -16.93 -5.97
C LEU A 605 16.95 -15.42 -5.96
N GLY A 606 17.80 -14.62 -6.62
CA GLY A 606 17.45 -13.30 -7.17
C GLY A 606 17.25 -12.12 -6.20
N THR A 607 17.56 -12.25 -4.91
CA THR A 607 17.32 -11.21 -3.88
C THR A 607 18.60 -10.92 -3.06
N PRO A 608 18.70 -9.80 -2.30
CA PRO A 608 19.97 -9.07 -2.15
C PRO A 608 21.00 -9.76 -1.25
N ARG A 609 22.25 -9.28 -1.31
CA ARG A 609 23.29 -9.65 -0.34
C ARG A 609 22.78 -9.42 1.08
N PHE A 610 22.70 -10.49 1.84
CA PHE A 610 22.50 -10.42 3.28
C PHE A 610 23.78 -9.94 3.96
N PRO A 611 23.69 -9.18 5.06
CA PRO A 611 24.86 -8.72 5.78
C PRO A 611 25.57 -9.89 6.48
N SER A 612 26.89 -9.77 6.65
CA SER A 612 27.70 -10.79 7.31
C SER A 612 28.99 -10.18 7.85
N VAL A 613 29.53 -10.74 8.93
CA VAL A 613 30.70 -10.23 9.67
C VAL A 613 31.61 -11.39 10.10
N ALA A 614 32.92 -11.13 10.10
CA ALA A 614 33.97 -12.02 10.57
C ALA A 614 34.53 -11.46 11.89
N ILE A 615 34.75 -12.32 12.88
CA ILE A 615 35.24 -11.93 14.22
C ILE A 615 36.66 -12.48 14.46
N ASP A 616 36.86 -13.77 14.19
CA ASP A 616 38.16 -14.44 14.29
C ASP A 616 38.31 -15.52 13.20
N GLU A 617 39.47 -16.20 13.12
CA GLU A 617 39.74 -17.21 12.08
C GLU A 617 38.73 -18.39 12.06
N ASN A 618 37.90 -18.56 13.10
CA ASN A 618 36.88 -19.60 13.26
C ASN A 618 35.45 -19.05 13.35
N THR A 619 35.26 -17.86 13.94
CA THR A 619 33.93 -17.29 14.24
C THR A 619 33.44 -16.31 13.17
N PHE A 620 32.37 -16.69 12.46
CA PHE A 620 31.73 -15.86 11.44
C PHE A 620 30.20 -15.91 11.57
N TYR A 621 29.56 -14.80 11.22
CA TYR A 621 28.10 -14.65 11.21
C TYR A 621 27.65 -14.24 9.81
N LYS A 622 26.63 -14.91 9.27
CA LYS A 622 25.96 -14.49 8.03
C LYS A 622 24.45 -14.45 8.22
N ALA A 623 23.80 -13.43 7.71
CA ALA A 623 22.35 -13.40 7.65
C ALA A 623 21.82 -14.12 6.40
N ASP A 624 20.54 -14.47 6.44
CA ASP A 624 19.78 -15.04 5.34
C ASP A 624 18.30 -14.59 5.43
N ALA A 625 17.40 -15.25 4.70
CA ALA A 625 15.97 -14.90 4.71
C ALA A 625 15.24 -15.27 6.02
N PHE A 626 15.82 -16.16 6.83
CA PHE A 626 15.25 -16.72 8.04
C PHE A 626 15.90 -16.14 9.32
N GLY A 627 17.11 -15.61 9.24
CA GLY A 627 17.74 -14.91 10.36
C GLY A 627 19.24 -14.75 10.23
N ILE A 628 19.95 -15.15 11.29
CA ILE A 628 21.41 -15.17 11.38
C ILE A 628 21.85 -16.63 11.56
N SER A 629 22.83 -17.06 10.77
CA SER A 629 23.56 -18.31 10.91
C SER A 629 24.98 -18.02 11.41
N ARG A 630 25.47 -18.79 12.38
CA ARG A 630 26.83 -18.69 12.94
C ARG A 630 27.65 -19.96 12.67
N THR A 631 28.93 -19.78 12.39
CA THR A 631 29.96 -20.82 12.56
C THR A 631 30.93 -20.41 13.66
N THR A 632 31.51 -21.40 14.35
CA THR A 632 32.62 -21.26 15.30
C THR A 632 33.72 -22.29 15.03
N ASP A 633 33.74 -22.87 13.84
CA ASP A 633 34.64 -23.96 13.41
C ASP A 633 35.25 -23.68 12.03
N ALA A 634 35.41 -22.40 11.70
CA ALA A 634 35.82 -21.93 10.38
C ALA A 634 34.91 -22.51 9.27
N GLY A 635 33.60 -22.61 9.49
CA GLY A 635 32.61 -22.98 8.49
C GLY A 635 32.64 -24.44 8.04
N GLU A 636 33.17 -25.36 8.85
CA GLU A 636 32.84 -26.79 8.71
C GLU A 636 31.34 -27.02 8.96
N SER A 637 30.75 -26.28 9.91
CA SER A 637 29.32 -26.26 10.19
C SER A 637 28.77 -24.84 10.36
N TRP A 638 27.49 -24.68 10.02
CA TRP A 638 26.71 -23.45 10.21
C TRP A 638 25.42 -23.78 10.94
N HIS A 639 25.15 -23.03 12.02
CA HIS A 639 24.01 -23.25 12.90
C HIS A 639 23.13 -22.00 12.95
N PRO A 640 21.79 -22.11 12.95
CA PRO A 640 20.90 -20.98 13.24
C PRO A 640 21.24 -20.35 14.59
N TYR A 641 21.27 -19.02 14.63
CA TYR A 641 21.76 -18.25 15.77
C TYR A 641 20.93 -16.98 15.98
N VAL A 642 19.64 -17.21 16.25
CA VAL A 642 18.56 -16.22 16.32
C VAL A 642 17.93 -16.13 17.72
N ASP A 643 18.53 -16.76 18.73
CA ASP A 643 18.00 -16.78 20.09
C ASP A 643 17.99 -15.36 20.69
N GLY A 644 16.78 -14.88 21.02
CA GLY A 644 16.53 -13.52 21.48
C GLY A 644 16.16 -12.51 20.38
N MET A 645 16.11 -12.93 19.11
CA MET A 645 15.57 -12.12 18.01
C MET A 645 14.06 -12.32 17.86
N THR A 646 13.29 -11.22 17.81
CA THR A 646 11.83 -11.27 17.58
C THR A 646 11.52 -11.45 16.09
N GLY A 647 10.53 -12.31 15.81
CA GLY A 647 10.44 -13.12 14.59
C GLY A 647 10.22 -12.44 13.23
N PRO A 648 10.20 -13.24 12.14
CA PRO A 648 10.10 -12.76 10.77
C PRO A 648 8.74 -12.09 10.47
N ALA A 649 8.68 -11.41 9.31
CA ALA A 649 7.44 -10.85 8.81
C ALA A 649 6.39 -11.94 8.59
N MET A 650 5.31 -11.88 9.36
CA MET A 650 4.16 -12.77 9.26
C MET A 650 3.27 -12.38 8.07
N TYR A 651 2.70 -13.39 7.40
CA TYR A 651 1.75 -13.24 6.30
C TYR A 651 0.36 -13.84 6.61
N ASP A 652 0.32 -14.81 7.53
CA ASP A 652 -0.89 -15.48 8.02
C ASP A 652 -0.64 -16.11 9.40
N LEU A 653 -1.67 -16.18 10.24
CA LEU A 653 -1.64 -16.88 11.55
C LEU A 653 -3.02 -17.45 11.84
N ILE A 654 -3.06 -18.75 12.13
CA ILE A 654 -4.29 -19.52 12.39
C ILE A 654 -4.09 -20.39 13.63
N ALA A 655 -5.14 -20.53 14.44
CA ALA A 655 -5.19 -21.44 15.59
C ALA A 655 -6.13 -22.63 15.32
N LEU A 656 -5.65 -23.86 15.55
CA LEU A 656 -6.42 -25.09 15.32
C LEU A 656 -6.06 -26.15 16.37
N ASN A 657 -7.04 -26.78 17.02
CA ASN A 657 -6.85 -27.85 18.00
C ASN A 657 -5.72 -27.55 19.02
N HIS A 658 -5.78 -26.39 19.69
CA HIS A 658 -4.79 -25.91 20.67
C HIS A 658 -3.38 -25.60 20.14
N ARG A 659 -3.15 -25.72 18.81
CA ARG A 659 -1.90 -25.43 18.11
C ARG A 659 -1.98 -24.10 17.36
N LEU A 660 -0.84 -23.46 17.13
CA LEU A 660 -0.72 -22.28 16.27
C LEU A 660 -0.01 -22.67 14.96
N TYR A 661 -0.44 -22.09 13.85
CA TYR A 661 0.14 -22.25 12.52
C TYR A 661 0.39 -20.88 11.91
N MET A 662 1.63 -20.58 11.50
CA MET A 662 2.05 -19.26 11.02
C MET A 662 2.76 -19.35 9.68
N HIS A 663 2.31 -18.58 8.69
CA HIS A 663 3.02 -18.43 7.42
C HIS A 663 4.03 -17.29 7.50
N ILE A 664 5.31 -17.63 7.34
CA ILE A 664 6.45 -16.71 7.44
C ILE A 664 7.09 -16.41 6.07
N GLY A 665 6.27 -16.44 5.02
CA GLY A 665 6.67 -16.14 3.64
C GLY A 665 7.35 -17.31 2.94
N ARG A 666 8.47 -17.81 3.46
CA ARG A 666 9.25 -18.92 2.85
C ARG A 666 9.08 -20.28 3.51
N ASP A 667 8.31 -20.35 4.59
CA ASP A 667 7.97 -21.60 5.30
C ASP A 667 6.60 -21.46 5.99
N LEU A 668 5.99 -22.59 6.35
CA LEU A 668 4.83 -22.69 7.22
C LEU A 668 5.25 -23.37 8.52
N VAL A 669 5.20 -22.65 9.64
CA VAL A 669 5.66 -23.15 10.94
C VAL A 669 4.49 -23.38 11.90
N ARG A 670 4.64 -24.36 12.79
CA ARG A 670 3.66 -24.75 13.83
C ARG A 670 4.26 -24.56 15.22
N SER A 671 3.43 -24.17 16.18
CA SER A 671 3.73 -24.28 17.62
C SER A 671 2.67 -25.14 18.31
N THR A 672 3.09 -25.93 19.29
CA THR A 672 2.22 -26.79 20.12
C THR A 672 2.16 -26.37 21.59
N ASP A 673 2.95 -25.36 21.98
CA ASP A 673 3.15 -24.91 23.38
C ASP A 673 2.64 -23.49 23.66
N GLY A 674 2.01 -22.83 22.68
CA GLY A 674 1.50 -21.46 22.82
C GLY A 674 2.46 -20.38 22.32
N GLY A 675 3.41 -20.74 21.46
CA GLY A 675 4.29 -19.81 20.74
C GLY A 675 5.74 -19.78 21.23
N GLU A 676 6.12 -20.65 22.16
CA GLU A 676 7.46 -20.69 22.76
C GLU A 676 8.46 -21.43 21.85
N THR A 677 8.03 -22.54 21.22
CA THR A 677 8.81 -23.29 20.22
C THR A 677 8.02 -23.47 18.93
N TRP A 678 8.76 -23.54 17.81
CA TRP A 678 8.21 -23.61 16.46
C TRP A 678 8.95 -24.63 15.59
N GLU A 679 8.21 -25.35 14.75
CA GLU A 679 8.69 -26.42 13.87
C GLU A 679 8.10 -26.28 12.45
N SER A 680 8.85 -26.64 11.41
CA SER A 680 8.38 -26.55 10.00
C SER A 680 7.34 -27.63 9.67
N VAL A 681 6.21 -27.21 9.08
CA VAL A 681 5.11 -28.08 8.64
C VAL A 681 5.41 -28.58 7.24
N HIS A 682 5.67 -29.88 7.13
CA HIS A 682 6.08 -30.48 5.87
C HIS A 682 4.86 -30.69 4.95
N PHE A 683 4.99 -30.23 3.70
CA PHE A 683 4.06 -30.50 2.61
C PHE A 683 4.47 -31.82 1.94
N ASN A 684 3.60 -32.83 1.96
CA ASN A 684 3.91 -34.12 1.38
C ASN A 684 3.77 -34.07 -0.15
N THR A 685 4.90 -33.96 -0.85
CA THR A 685 4.92 -33.85 -2.31
C THR A 685 5.47 -35.09 -3.03
N HIS A 686 5.27 -36.29 -2.47
CA HIS A 686 5.88 -37.52 -2.98
C HIS A 686 5.49 -37.87 -4.43
N GLU A 687 4.36 -37.34 -4.93
CA GLU A 687 3.89 -37.55 -6.31
C GLU A 687 4.06 -36.33 -7.24
N HIS A 688 4.48 -35.17 -6.73
CA HIS A 688 4.76 -34.00 -7.57
C HIS A 688 6.17 -34.13 -8.18
N THR A 689 6.26 -34.18 -9.52
CA THR A 689 7.55 -34.25 -10.25
C THR A 689 8.43 -33.01 -10.07
N HIS A 690 7.87 -31.93 -9.51
CA HIS A 690 8.58 -30.71 -9.15
C HIS A 690 8.60 -30.60 -7.62
N LYS A 691 9.81 -30.53 -7.06
CA LYS A 691 10.02 -30.12 -5.66
C LYS A 691 9.47 -28.71 -5.48
N LEU A 692 8.77 -28.45 -4.36
CA LEU A 692 8.30 -27.11 -4.02
C LEU A 692 9.46 -26.12 -4.03
N ASP A 693 9.32 -25.07 -4.84
CA ASP A 693 10.27 -23.97 -4.95
C ASP A 693 9.92 -22.83 -3.97
N THR A 694 10.69 -21.75 -4.00
CA THR A 694 10.43 -20.57 -3.16
C THR A 694 9.14 -19.83 -3.51
N ASP A 695 8.67 -19.90 -4.76
CA ASP A 695 7.48 -19.18 -5.22
C ASP A 695 6.19 -19.84 -4.74
N PHE A 696 6.18 -21.17 -4.57
CA PHE A 696 5.10 -21.88 -3.87
C PHE A 696 4.86 -21.30 -2.47
N TYR A 697 5.90 -21.25 -1.64
CA TYR A 697 5.78 -20.77 -0.26
C TYR A 697 5.40 -19.28 -0.21
N ASN A 698 5.98 -18.44 -1.08
CA ASN A 698 5.71 -17.00 -1.14
C ASN A 698 4.22 -16.63 -1.25
N ASN A 699 3.37 -17.53 -1.78
CA ASN A 699 1.96 -17.26 -2.10
C ASN A 699 0.96 -18.17 -1.35
N VAL A 700 1.36 -18.79 -0.23
CA VAL A 700 0.45 -19.61 0.58
C VAL A 700 -0.67 -18.76 1.22
N LYS A 701 -1.90 -19.29 1.18
CA LYS A 701 -3.06 -18.85 1.98
C LYS A 701 -3.55 -20.01 2.84
N LEU A 702 -3.93 -19.72 4.09
CA LEU A 702 -4.44 -20.69 5.05
C LEU A 702 -5.94 -20.46 5.32
N THR A 703 -6.68 -21.52 5.65
CA THR A 703 -8.04 -21.43 6.23
C THR A 703 -8.39 -22.69 7.02
N ILE A 704 -9.39 -22.63 7.90
CA ILE A 704 -9.97 -23.81 8.57
C ILE A 704 -11.37 -24.06 8.02
N ALA A 705 -11.69 -25.34 7.81
CA ALA A 705 -13.06 -25.83 7.70
C ALA A 705 -13.15 -27.20 8.39
N ASP A 706 -14.28 -27.52 9.03
CA ASP A 706 -14.56 -28.83 9.64
C ASP A 706 -13.42 -29.42 10.51
N ASN A 707 -12.77 -28.56 11.29
CA ASN A 707 -11.61 -28.85 12.16
C ASN A 707 -10.34 -29.34 11.41
N VAL A 708 -10.23 -29.05 10.12
CA VAL A 708 -9.08 -29.33 9.24
C VAL A 708 -8.46 -28.00 8.79
N LEU A 709 -7.12 -27.91 8.85
CA LEU A 709 -6.38 -26.80 8.24
C LEU A 709 -6.17 -27.10 6.75
N TYR A 710 -6.54 -26.14 5.91
CA TYR A 710 -6.29 -26.14 4.48
C TYR A 710 -5.25 -25.08 4.11
N ALA A 711 -4.42 -25.39 3.13
CA ALA A 711 -3.46 -24.47 2.54
C ALA A 711 -3.60 -24.48 1.01
N ILE A 712 -3.50 -23.33 0.37
CA ILE A 712 -3.48 -23.19 -1.10
C ILE A 712 -2.31 -22.31 -1.52
N SER A 713 -1.72 -22.60 -2.68
CA SER A 713 -0.85 -21.67 -3.43
C SER A 713 -1.15 -21.79 -4.92
N ILE A 714 -0.90 -20.74 -5.70
CA ILE A 714 -1.17 -20.71 -7.15
C ILE A 714 0.11 -20.34 -7.90
N GLN A 715 0.54 -21.20 -8.83
CA GLN A 715 1.71 -20.99 -9.69
C GLN A 715 1.30 -21.15 -11.15
N GLU A 716 1.53 -20.13 -12.00
CA GLU A 716 1.28 -20.21 -13.46
C GLU A 716 -0.13 -20.76 -13.81
N ASN A 717 -1.17 -20.21 -13.16
CA ASN A 717 -2.60 -20.61 -13.19
C ASN A 717 -3.01 -21.92 -12.48
N LYS A 718 -2.07 -22.68 -11.89
CA LYS A 718 -2.34 -23.98 -11.26
C LYS A 718 -2.45 -23.84 -9.74
N PRO A 719 -3.67 -23.94 -9.15
CA PRO A 719 -3.82 -24.01 -7.70
C PRO A 719 -3.39 -25.39 -7.19
N SER A 720 -2.50 -25.41 -6.21
CA SER A 720 -2.17 -26.61 -5.42
C SER A 720 -2.79 -26.47 -4.03
N ILE A 721 -3.71 -27.37 -3.68
CA ILE A 721 -4.42 -27.36 -2.40
C ILE A 721 -3.94 -28.54 -1.54
N PHE A 722 -3.67 -28.27 -0.27
CA PHE A 722 -3.26 -29.23 0.74
C PHE A 722 -4.17 -29.15 1.97
N ARG A 723 -4.21 -30.22 2.77
CA ARG A 723 -4.95 -30.30 4.04
C ARG A 723 -4.20 -31.11 5.09
N THR A 724 -4.42 -30.84 6.37
CA THR A 724 -3.81 -31.63 7.46
C THR A 724 -4.40 -33.03 7.53
N PHE A 725 -3.56 -34.05 7.62
CA PHE A 725 -3.99 -35.41 7.96
C PHE A 725 -4.33 -35.51 9.46
N PRO A 726 -5.22 -36.42 9.94
CA PRO A 726 -5.64 -36.46 11.35
C PRO A 726 -4.53 -36.76 12.38
N ALA A 727 -3.38 -37.32 11.97
CA ALA A 727 -2.19 -37.42 12.84
C ALA A 727 -1.51 -36.04 13.07
N GLY A 728 -1.75 -35.08 12.18
CA GLY A 728 -1.47 -33.66 12.38
C GLY A 728 -0.04 -33.20 12.10
N GLU A 729 0.84 -34.08 11.61
CA GLU A 729 2.27 -33.78 11.38
C GLU A 729 2.54 -33.14 10.01
N GLU A 730 1.93 -33.66 8.94
CA GLU A 730 2.10 -33.21 7.54
C GLU A 730 0.82 -32.62 6.91
N LEU A 731 1.03 -31.78 5.89
CA LEU A 731 0.02 -31.34 4.92
C LEU A 731 0.02 -32.26 3.69
N ILE A 732 -1.07 -32.98 3.46
CA ILE A 732 -1.25 -33.86 2.30
C ILE A 732 -1.99 -33.15 1.15
N PRO A 733 -1.65 -33.41 -0.12
CA PRO A 733 -2.29 -32.77 -1.27
C PRO A 733 -3.73 -33.26 -1.46
N ILE A 734 -4.54 -32.40 -2.09
CA ILE A 734 -5.84 -32.78 -2.65
C ILE A 734 -5.62 -33.06 -4.14
N HIS A 735 -5.89 -34.29 -4.58
CA HIS A 735 -5.68 -34.71 -5.96
C HIS A 735 -6.82 -34.21 -6.87
N GLY A 736 -6.51 -33.99 -8.15
CA GLY A 736 -7.51 -33.65 -9.17
C GLY A 736 -8.01 -32.20 -9.14
N VAL A 737 -7.33 -31.29 -8.42
CA VAL A 737 -7.60 -29.84 -8.52
C VAL A 737 -7.24 -29.37 -9.94
N PRO A 738 -8.18 -28.79 -10.71
CA PRO A 738 -7.90 -28.31 -12.06
C PRO A 738 -7.19 -26.94 -12.05
N PRO A 739 -6.49 -26.57 -13.13
CA PRO A 739 -6.04 -25.19 -13.34
C PRO A 739 -7.25 -24.24 -13.46
N PHE A 740 -7.03 -22.96 -13.21
CA PHE A 740 -7.96 -21.94 -13.70
C PHE A 740 -7.89 -21.88 -15.23
N GLU A 741 -9.01 -21.61 -15.91
CA GLU A 741 -8.97 -21.38 -17.35
C GLU A 741 -8.00 -20.24 -17.67
N ALA A 742 -7.08 -20.47 -18.62
CA ALA A 742 -6.22 -19.43 -19.11
C ALA A 742 -7.05 -18.46 -19.96
N GLU A 743 -7.17 -17.19 -19.52
CA GLU A 743 -7.63 -16.12 -20.41
C GLU A 743 -6.66 -16.07 -21.62
N LEU A 744 -7.16 -16.45 -22.81
CA LEU A 744 -6.37 -16.45 -24.03
C LEU A 744 -5.81 -15.05 -24.28
N ALA A 745 -4.50 -14.90 -24.08
CA ALA A 745 -3.78 -13.68 -24.42
C ALA A 745 -4.02 -13.33 -25.90
N PRO A 746 -4.26 -12.06 -26.25
CA PRO A 746 -4.50 -11.67 -27.64
C PRO A 746 -3.25 -11.95 -28.49
N ASP A 747 -3.44 -12.67 -29.59
CA ASP A 747 -2.35 -13.05 -30.52
C ASP A 747 -1.51 -11.86 -31.00
N ASN A 748 -0.21 -12.09 -31.10
CA ASN A 748 0.86 -11.18 -31.52
C ASN A 748 1.20 -10.01 -30.58
N ASP A 749 2.03 -10.28 -29.56
CA ASP A 749 3.43 -9.82 -29.65
C ASP A 749 4.38 -10.73 -28.83
N SER A 750 5.47 -11.20 -29.45
CA SER A 750 6.43 -12.13 -28.82
C SER A 750 7.14 -11.51 -27.62
N ALA A 751 7.27 -10.18 -27.57
CA ALA A 751 7.84 -9.48 -26.42
C ALA A 751 6.91 -9.53 -25.18
N SER A 752 5.59 -9.61 -25.37
CA SER A 752 4.62 -9.66 -24.27
C SER A 752 4.68 -11.00 -23.52
N TYR A 753 4.89 -12.10 -24.26
CA TYR A 753 4.90 -13.46 -23.73
C TYR A 753 5.93 -13.67 -22.59
N MET A 754 7.10 -13.01 -22.68
CA MET A 754 8.10 -13.05 -21.59
C MET A 754 7.68 -12.24 -20.35
N TRP A 755 7.00 -11.10 -20.49
CA TRP A 755 6.51 -10.33 -19.34
C TRP A 755 5.34 -11.01 -18.63
N HIS A 756 4.53 -11.74 -19.38
CA HIS A 756 3.53 -12.64 -18.82
C HIS A 756 4.18 -13.70 -17.94
N LEU A 757 5.10 -14.51 -18.47
CA LEU A 757 5.83 -15.53 -17.71
C LEU A 757 6.54 -14.99 -16.44
N LEU A 758 7.05 -13.75 -16.49
CA LEU A 758 7.76 -13.11 -15.37
C LEU A 758 6.84 -12.36 -14.37
N ARG A 759 5.54 -12.24 -14.65
CA ARG A 759 4.50 -11.88 -13.66
C ARG A 759 3.72 -13.09 -13.15
N GLU A 760 3.47 -14.08 -14.00
CA GLU A 760 2.64 -15.27 -13.72
C GLU A 760 3.27 -16.26 -12.72
N LYS A 761 4.57 -16.13 -12.45
CA LYS A 761 5.24 -16.85 -11.35
C LYS A 761 4.83 -16.39 -9.95
N ASN A 762 4.21 -15.21 -9.80
CA ASN A 762 3.77 -14.67 -8.52
C ASN A 762 2.37 -14.03 -8.63
N THR A 763 1.42 -14.77 -9.20
CA THR A 763 0.00 -14.38 -9.25
C THR A 763 -0.61 -14.46 -7.86
N LYS A 764 -0.61 -13.32 -7.15
CA LYS A 764 -1.08 -13.25 -5.76
C LYS A 764 -2.56 -13.64 -5.63
N ILE A 765 -2.79 -14.79 -5.01
CA ILE A 765 -4.11 -15.20 -4.52
C ILE A 765 -4.68 -14.15 -3.55
N GLY A 766 -5.98 -13.91 -3.63
CA GLY A 766 -6.71 -13.01 -2.72
C GLY A 766 -7.29 -13.75 -1.52
N ALA A 767 -8.61 -13.71 -1.37
CA ALA A 767 -9.33 -14.54 -0.41
C ALA A 767 -9.28 -16.04 -0.78
N PHE A 768 -9.24 -16.91 0.24
CA PHE A 768 -9.44 -18.36 0.14
C PHE A 768 -10.29 -18.83 1.31
N VAL A 769 -11.36 -19.59 1.04
CA VAL A 769 -12.30 -20.12 2.04
C VAL A 769 -12.73 -21.52 1.63
N VAL A 770 -12.98 -22.39 2.61
CA VAL A 770 -13.54 -23.73 2.39
C VAL A 770 -14.84 -23.84 3.20
N ASP A 771 -15.88 -24.40 2.60
CA ASP A 771 -17.17 -24.69 3.26
C ASP A 771 -17.65 -26.09 2.83
N GLY A 772 -17.59 -27.04 3.76
CA GLY A 772 -17.75 -28.47 3.48
C GLY A 772 -16.78 -28.95 2.39
N GLU A 773 -17.35 -29.47 1.29
CA GLU A 773 -16.58 -29.92 0.11
C GLU A 773 -16.33 -28.79 -0.92
N THR A 774 -16.74 -27.55 -0.62
CA THR A 774 -16.66 -26.42 -1.56
C THR A 774 -15.43 -25.55 -1.29
N PHE A 775 -14.59 -25.36 -2.31
CA PHE A 775 -13.40 -24.52 -2.26
C PHE A 775 -13.68 -23.20 -2.98
N TYR A 776 -13.49 -22.07 -2.30
CA TYR A 776 -13.67 -20.72 -2.83
C TYR A 776 -12.32 -20.00 -2.91
N ALA A 777 -11.96 -19.47 -4.07
CA ALA A 777 -10.67 -18.81 -4.29
C ALA A 777 -10.82 -17.52 -5.13
N GLU A 778 -10.18 -16.44 -4.69
CA GLU A 778 -10.00 -15.22 -5.49
C GLU A 778 -8.77 -15.37 -6.41
N TYR A 779 -9.03 -15.36 -7.72
CA TYR A 779 -8.01 -15.38 -8.77
C TYR A 779 -8.33 -14.33 -9.83
N ASN A 780 -7.33 -13.57 -10.29
CA ASN A 780 -7.49 -12.46 -11.26
C ASN A 780 -8.69 -11.54 -10.99
N HIS A 781 -8.89 -11.17 -9.71
CA HIS A 781 -9.99 -10.33 -9.20
C HIS A 781 -11.40 -10.93 -9.34
N ARG A 782 -11.55 -12.22 -9.67
CA ARG A 782 -12.84 -12.92 -9.67
C ARG A 782 -12.89 -13.94 -8.54
N LEU A 783 -14.08 -14.22 -8.01
CA LEU A 783 -14.30 -15.33 -7.09
C LEU A 783 -14.70 -16.58 -7.88
N PHE A 784 -13.92 -17.65 -7.74
CA PHE A 784 -14.22 -18.97 -8.29
C PHE A 784 -14.64 -19.95 -7.19
N LYS A 785 -15.42 -20.97 -7.57
CA LYS A 785 -15.75 -22.13 -6.72
C LYS A 785 -15.43 -23.46 -7.39
N TRP A 786 -14.99 -24.45 -6.62
CA TRP A 786 -14.68 -25.80 -7.08
C TRP A 786 -15.10 -26.86 -6.05
N LYS A 787 -15.34 -28.10 -6.51
CA LYS A 787 -15.60 -29.27 -5.66
C LYS A 787 -14.79 -30.47 -6.14
N PRO A 788 -14.24 -31.31 -5.24
CA PRO A 788 -13.55 -32.54 -5.64
C PRO A 788 -14.37 -33.39 -6.61
N GLY A 789 -13.79 -33.66 -7.79
CA GLY A 789 -14.45 -34.40 -8.86
C GLY A 789 -15.13 -33.55 -9.95
N THR A 790 -15.23 -32.22 -9.81
CA THR A 790 -15.59 -31.35 -10.95
C THR A 790 -14.36 -31.03 -11.81
N PRO A 791 -14.47 -31.01 -13.14
CA PRO A 791 -13.32 -30.91 -14.05
C PRO A 791 -12.71 -29.51 -14.15
N GLU A 792 -13.42 -28.48 -13.67
CA GLU A 792 -13.10 -27.06 -13.86
C GLU A 792 -13.52 -26.23 -12.63
N TRP A 793 -12.93 -25.04 -12.49
CA TRP A 793 -13.38 -24.02 -11.53
C TRP A 793 -14.52 -23.21 -12.14
N ILE A 794 -15.60 -23.02 -11.39
CA ILE A 794 -16.78 -22.25 -11.79
C ILE A 794 -16.57 -20.79 -11.38
N ASP A 795 -16.57 -19.86 -12.33
CA ASP A 795 -16.63 -18.41 -12.06
C ASP A 795 -18.01 -18.06 -11.48
N THR A 796 -18.05 -17.33 -10.37
CA THR A 796 -19.30 -16.88 -9.71
C THR A 796 -19.85 -15.57 -10.29
N GLU A 797 -19.27 -15.08 -11.40
CA GLU A 797 -19.46 -13.74 -11.98
C GLU A 797 -19.10 -12.57 -11.03
N PHE A 798 -18.59 -12.86 -9.82
CA PHE A 798 -18.23 -11.83 -8.85
C PHE A 798 -16.87 -11.21 -9.15
N VAL A 799 -16.88 -10.15 -9.96
CA VAL A 799 -15.68 -9.38 -10.32
C VAL A 799 -15.43 -8.23 -9.33
N GLY A 800 -14.29 -8.26 -8.65
CA GLY A 800 -13.74 -7.18 -7.82
C GLY A 800 -13.16 -6.02 -8.65
N ILE A 801 -12.92 -4.89 -7.99
CA ILE A 801 -12.33 -3.66 -8.62
C ILE A 801 -10.80 -3.61 -8.39
N SER A 802 -10.32 -4.40 -7.44
CA SER A 802 -8.93 -4.47 -6.96
C SER A 802 -8.76 -5.86 -6.30
N PRO A 803 -7.56 -6.44 -6.21
CA PRO A 803 -7.37 -7.71 -5.51
C PRO A 803 -7.60 -7.54 -4.01
N LYS A 804 -8.07 -8.61 -3.35
CA LYS A 804 -8.53 -8.66 -1.95
C LYS A 804 -9.86 -7.93 -1.73
N PHE A 805 -10.95 -8.52 -2.20
CA PHE A 805 -12.25 -8.24 -1.59
C PHE A 805 -12.40 -9.02 -0.28
N ALA A 806 -13.10 -8.45 0.71
CA ALA A 806 -13.39 -9.15 1.95
C ALA A 806 -14.47 -10.22 1.69
N LEU A 807 -14.30 -11.42 2.23
CA LEU A 807 -15.12 -12.58 1.90
C LEU A 807 -15.40 -13.42 3.15
N ALA A 808 -16.65 -13.84 3.34
CA ALA A 808 -17.02 -14.90 4.28
C ALA A 808 -18.09 -15.81 3.67
N VAL A 809 -17.99 -17.11 3.97
CA VAL A 809 -18.91 -18.17 3.51
C VAL A 809 -19.42 -18.91 4.75
N SER A 810 -20.69 -19.32 4.73
CA SER A 810 -21.25 -20.31 5.65
C SER A 810 -22.43 -21.02 4.98
N GLY A 811 -22.26 -22.30 4.69
CA GLY A 811 -23.16 -23.06 3.82
C GLY A 811 -23.34 -22.35 2.47
N GLU A 812 -24.59 -22.31 2.01
CA GLU A 812 -24.96 -21.65 0.75
C GLU A 812 -24.88 -20.11 0.82
N THR A 813 -24.61 -19.52 1.99
CA THR A 813 -24.58 -18.06 2.18
C THR A 813 -23.17 -17.48 2.02
N ILE A 814 -23.01 -16.50 1.13
CA ILE A 814 -21.74 -15.78 0.93
C ILE A 814 -21.95 -14.28 1.11
N TYR A 815 -21.03 -13.62 1.83
CA TYR A 815 -20.92 -12.16 1.86
C TYR A 815 -19.59 -11.73 1.25
N ALA A 816 -19.64 -10.77 0.31
CA ALA A 816 -18.46 -10.28 -0.39
C ALA A 816 -18.44 -8.73 -0.44
N GLY A 817 -17.42 -8.13 0.18
CA GLY A 817 -17.23 -6.69 0.31
C GLY A 817 -16.18 -6.15 -0.66
N LYS A 818 -16.60 -5.31 -1.63
CA LYS A 818 -15.70 -4.70 -2.61
C LYS A 818 -14.98 -3.47 -2.03
N THR A 819 -13.80 -3.16 -2.56
CA THR A 819 -12.91 -2.07 -2.07
C THR A 819 -13.48 -0.65 -2.15
N ASN A 820 -14.67 -0.47 -2.74
CA ASN A 820 -15.45 0.77 -2.79
C ASN A 820 -16.63 0.81 -1.80
N GLY A 821 -16.56 0.07 -0.68
CA GLY A 821 -17.56 0.05 0.38
C GLY A 821 -18.85 -0.73 0.07
N LYS A 822 -18.97 -1.34 -1.12
CA LYS A 822 -20.16 -2.11 -1.50
C LYS A 822 -20.17 -3.53 -0.94
N LEU A 823 -21.27 -3.91 -0.29
CA LEU A 823 -21.51 -5.26 0.22
C LEU A 823 -22.48 -6.02 -0.69
N PHE A 824 -22.10 -7.24 -1.06
CA PHE A 824 -22.92 -8.18 -1.82
C PHE A 824 -23.20 -9.44 -1.00
N GLN A 825 -24.34 -10.05 -1.27
CA GLN A 825 -24.82 -11.29 -0.63
C GLN A 825 -25.25 -12.29 -1.70
N SER A 826 -24.92 -13.57 -1.49
CA SER A 826 -25.49 -14.74 -2.16
C SER A 826 -26.12 -15.67 -1.12
N PHE A 827 -27.16 -16.41 -1.51
CA PHE A 827 -27.80 -17.49 -0.73
C PHE A 827 -27.80 -18.83 -1.49
N ASP A 828 -27.03 -18.91 -2.57
CA ASP A 828 -27.02 -20.00 -3.56
C ASP A 828 -25.58 -20.38 -3.91
N SER A 829 -24.69 -20.42 -2.91
CA SER A 829 -23.28 -20.81 -3.06
C SER A 829 -22.52 -19.97 -4.11
N GLY A 830 -22.95 -18.74 -4.38
CA GLY A 830 -22.36 -17.82 -5.37
C GLY A 830 -22.94 -17.91 -6.78
N ASP A 831 -24.10 -18.55 -7.01
CA ASP A 831 -24.75 -18.59 -8.32
C ASP A 831 -25.54 -17.30 -8.66
N SER A 832 -25.94 -16.51 -7.67
CA SER A 832 -26.48 -15.15 -7.88
C SER A 832 -26.13 -14.18 -6.76
N TRP A 833 -26.07 -12.88 -7.09
CA TRP A 833 -25.58 -11.83 -6.19
C TRP A 833 -26.55 -10.65 -6.05
N LYS A 834 -26.78 -10.26 -4.81
CA LYS A 834 -27.63 -9.14 -4.37
C LYS A 834 -26.74 -8.06 -3.77
N ASP A 835 -26.73 -6.86 -4.35
CA ASP A 835 -26.14 -5.67 -3.71
C ASP A 835 -27.03 -5.28 -2.51
N ILE A 836 -26.48 -5.41 -1.30
CA ILE A 836 -27.16 -5.07 -0.03
C ILE A 836 -26.60 -3.81 0.62
N THR A 837 -25.76 -3.05 -0.07
CA THR A 837 -25.13 -1.82 0.48
C THR A 837 -26.16 -0.80 1.00
N SER A 838 -27.40 -0.82 0.47
CA SER A 838 -28.50 0.04 0.90
C SER A 838 -29.22 -0.39 2.18
N THR A 839 -28.95 -1.59 2.73
CA THR A 839 -29.49 -2.03 4.03
C THR A 839 -28.56 -1.71 5.21
N LEU A 840 -27.37 -1.18 4.95
CA LEU A 840 -26.36 -0.87 5.95
C LEU A 840 -26.67 0.49 6.63
N PRO A 841 -26.68 0.57 7.98
CA PRO A 841 -27.07 1.78 8.71
C PRO A 841 -25.99 2.86 8.71
N ILE A 842 -24.75 2.53 8.33
CA ILE A 842 -23.63 3.45 8.18
C ILE A 842 -23.01 3.30 6.80
N ARG A 843 -22.49 4.40 6.24
CA ARG A 843 -21.65 4.41 5.04
C ARG A 843 -20.18 4.45 5.44
N PHE A 844 -19.37 3.66 4.77
CA PHE A 844 -17.94 3.50 4.99
C PHE A 844 -17.25 3.28 3.63
N ALA A 845 -15.94 3.52 3.57
CA ALA A 845 -15.17 3.41 2.32
C ALA A 845 -14.54 2.02 2.16
N HIS A 846 -14.15 1.39 3.26
CA HIS A 846 -13.30 0.20 3.27
C HIS A 846 -13.76 -0.82 4.31
N PHE A 847 -13.83 -2.08 3.87
CA PHE A 847 -13.90 -3.23 4.77
C PHE A 847 -12.50 -3.49 5.35
N LYS A 848 -12.38 -3.62 6.68
CA LYS A 848 -11.17 -4.14 7.33
C LYS A 848 -11.22 -5.68 7.43
N GLU A 849 -12.40 -6.25 7.70
CA GLU A 849 -12.62 -7.70 7.79
C GLU A 849 -14.12 -8.07 7.67
N ILE A 850 -14.43 -9.30 7.24
CA ILE A 850 -15.76 -9.91 7.27
C ILE A 850 -15.60 -11.37 7.72
N ILE A 851 -16.33 -11.82 8.74
CA ILE A 851 -16.32 -13.22 9.23
C ILE A 851 -17.69 -13.67 9.76
N PHE A 852 -17.89 -14.98 9.90
CA PHE A 852 -19.00 -15.54 10.68
C PHE A 852 -18.56 -15.86 12.12
N ALA A 853 -19.35 -15.42 13.10
CA ALA A 853 -19.27 -15.82 14.50
C ALA A 853 -20.50 -16.68 14.83
N GLY A 854 -20.34 -18.01 14.69
CA GLY A 854 -21.49 -18.92 14.60
C GLY A 854 -22.41 -18.50 13.45
N SER A 855 -23.71 -18.38 13.71
CA SER A 855 -24.70 -17.91 12.72
C SER A 855 -24.77 -16.37 12.57
N THR A 856 -23.80 -15.61 13.07
CA THR A 856 -23.81 -14.13 13.05
C THR A 856 -22.73 -13.61 12.09
N ILE A 857 -23.12 -12.95 11.01
CA ILE A 857 -22.17 -12.25 10.13
C ILE A 857 -21.67 -10.98 10.82
N CYS A 858 -20.35 -10.82 10.88
CA CYS A 858 -19.66 -9.70 11.53
C CYS A 858 -18.77 -8.98 10.52
N ILE A 859 -18.85 -7.66 10.46
CA ILE A 859 -18.17 -6.81 9.47
C ILE A 859 -17.44 -5.67 10.19
N ALA A 860 -16.12 -5.57 9.97
CA ALA A 860 -15.29 -4.46 10.42
C ALA A 860 -15.06 -3.47 9.27
N THR A 861 -15.13 -2.17 9.57
CA THR A 861 -15.04 -1.08 8.56
C THR A 861 -14.18 0.08 9.08
N ASP A 862 -13.84 1.03 8.21
CA ASP A 862 -13.21 2.31 8.60
C ASP A 862 -14.14 3.28 9.38
N LYS A 863 -15.33 2.84 9.78
CA LYS A 863 -16.34 3.62 10.52
C LYS A 863 -16.98 2.90 11.72
N GLY A 864 -16.60 1.65 11.98
CA GLY A 864 -17.13 0.86 13.11
C GLY A 864 -17.36 -0.60 12.74
N VAL A 865 -18.01 -1.34 13.64
CA VAL A 865 -18.40 -2.74 13.44
C VAL A 865 -19.91 -2.88 13.23
N LEU A 866 -20.28 -3.77 12.32
CA LEU A 866 -21.65 -4.14 11.96
C LEU A 866 -21.85 -5.64 12.18
N ILE A 867 -22.98 -6.04 12.80
CA ILE A 867 -23.38 -7.44 12.89
C ILE A 867 -24.79 -7.68 12.35
N SER A 868 -25.06 -8.90 11.88
CA SER A 868 -26.42 -9.36 11.57
C SER A 868 -26.56 -10.87 11.77
N LYS A 869 -27.79 -11.34 12.01
CA LYS A 869 -28.16 -12.77 12.01
C LYS A 869 -28.92 -13.19 10.74
N THR A 870 -29.20 -12.26 9.82
CA THR A 870 -29.95 -12.53 8.57
C THR A 870 -29.42 -11.81 7.33
N GLY A 871 -28.55 -10.80 7.49
CA GLY A 871 -28.10 -9.90 6.43
C GLY A 871 -29.12 -8.83 6.03
N GLU A 872 -30.31 -8.83 6.62
CA GLU A 872 -31.37 -7.85 6.35
C GLU A 872 -31.41 -6.73 7.39
N HIS A 873 -31.25 -7.08 8.67
CA HIS A 873 -31.25 -6.17 9.80
C HIS A 873 -29.84 -6.10 10.40
N TRP A 874 -29.24 -4.92 10.40
CA TRP A 874 -27.85 -4.70 10.80
C TRP A 874 -27.77 -3.82 12.04
N GLN A 875 -27.03 -4.27 13.04
CA GLN A 875 -26.72 -3.52 14.26
C GLN A 875 -25.31 -2.97 14.18
N VAL A 876 -25.13 -1.69 14.48
CA VAL A 876 -23.79 -1.09 14.74
C VAL A 876 -23.40 -1.46 16.16
N ILE A 877 -22.18 -1.94 16.37
CA ILE A 877 -21.63 -2.21 17.70
C ILE A 877 -20.90 -0.97 18.21
N THR A 878 -21.22 -0.57 19.44
CA THR A 878 -20.62 0.58 20.12
C THR A 878 -19.89 0.15 21.38
N ASP A 879 -19.06 1.03 21.92
CA ASP A 879 -18.59 0.95 23.30
C ASP A 879 -19.71 1.32 24.30
N LYS A 880 -19.38 1.25 25.59
CA LYS A 880 -20.24 1.67 26.72
C LYS A 880 -20.57 3.17 26.74
N ASN A 881 -19.98 3.98 25.83
CA ASN A 881 -20.29 5.40 25.61
C ASN A 881 -21.19 5.63 24.38
N GLN A 882 -21.70 4.57 23.75
CA GLN A 882 -22.49 4.59 22.52
C GLN A 882 -21.74 5.11 21.28
N MET A 883 -20.40 5.04 21.29
CA MET A 883 -19.54 5.42 20.16
C MET A 883 -19.16 4.18 19.33
N PRO A 884 -19.28 4.21 17.98
CA PRO A 884 -18.85 3.10 17.12
C PRO A 884 -17.34 2.84 17.18
N THR A 885 -16.94 1.64 17.61
CA THR A 885 -15.53 1.26 17.75
C THR A 885 -14.98 0.70 16.43
N VAL A 886 -13.87 1.26 15.94
CA VAL A 886 -13.19 0.80 14.73
C VAL A 886 -12.26 -0.37 15.06
N ILE A 887 -12.76 -1.60 14.90
CA ILE A 887 -11.97 -2.83 14.98
C ILE A 887 -11.22 -3.07 13.68
N GLY A 888 -9.97 -3.52 13.77
CA GLY A 888 -9.12 -3.91 12.65
C GLY A 888 -9.17 -5.39 12.31
N LYS A 889 -9.12 -6.25 13.33
CA LYS A 889 -9.18 -7.72 13.21
C LYS A 889 -10.07 -8.36 14.27
N PHE A 890 -10.69 -9.48 13.90
CA PHE A 890 -11.53 -10.30 14.77
C PHE A 890 -10.91 -11.66 15.08
N ALA A 891 -11.31 -12.24 16.22
CA ALA A 891 -11.19 -13.67 16.49
C ALA A 891 -12.46 -14.16 17.17
N VAL A 892 -12.79 -15.45 16.97
CA VAL A 892 -14.00 -16.07 17.53
C VAL A 892 -13.60 -17.29 18.36
N ASP A 893 -14.18 -17.40 19.54
CA ASP A 893 -14.08 -18.58 20.40
C ASP A 893 -15.49 -19.02 20.83
N GLY A 894 -15.96 -20.11 20.22
CA GLY A 894 -17.35 -20.56 20.31
C GLY A 894 -18.33 -19.50 19.83
N THR A 895 -19.00 -18.82 20.76
CA THR A 895 -19.91 -17.69 20.50
C THR A 895 -19.33 -16.32 20.88
N THR A 896 -18.11 -16.27 21.43
CA THR A 896 -17.47 -15.05 21.92
C THR A 896 -16.70 -14.40 20.78
N LEU A 897 -16.99 -13.12 20.51
CA LEU A 897 -16.26 -12.32 19.52
C LEU A 897 -15.23 -11.42 20.24
N TYR A 898 -13.97 -11.50 19.80
CA TYR A 898 -12.90 -10.61 20.21
C TYR A 898 -12.53 -9.72 19.03
N GLY A 899 -12.10 -8.48 19.31
CA GLY A 899 -11.66 -7.54 18.29
C GLY A 899 -10.46 -6.71 18.77
N VAL A 900 -9.49 -6.46 17.89
CA VAL A 900 -8.42 -5.48 18.13
C VAL A 900 -8.48 -4.41 17.06
N GLY A 901 -8.40 -3.14 17.47
CA GLY A 901 -8.42 -1.98 16.59
C GLY A 901 -7.54 -0.86 17.13
N ASP A 902 -7.52 0.26 16.42
CA ASP A 902 -6.54 1.34 16.61
C ASP A 902 -6.66 2.09 17.97
N SER A 903 -7.64 1.69 18.79
CA SER A 903 -7.99 2.27 20.11
C SER A 903 -8.04 1.24 21.25
N GLY A 904 -7.68 -0.03 21.00
CA GLY A 904 -7.62 -1.06 22.04
C GLY A 904 -7.97 -2.48 21.59
N THR A 905 -8.01 -3.36 22.57
CA THR A 905 -8.40 -4.77 22.50
C THR A 905 -9.72 -4.96 23.23
N TYR A 906 -10.69 -5.60 22.58
CA TYR A 906 -12.08 -5.66 23.04
C TYR A 906 -12.67 -7.07 23.01
N ARG A 907 -13.62 -7.33 23.91
CA ARG A 907 -14.52 -8.49 23.95
C ARG A 907 -15.95 -7.99 23.68
N LEU A 908 -16.71 -8.68 22.85
CA LEU A 908 -18.14 -8.40 22.68
C LEU A 908 -18.89 -9.01 23.87
N ASP A 909 -19.70 -8.20 24.56
CA ASP A 909 -20.43 -8.62 25.75
C ASP A 909 -21.81 -9.25 25.41
N ALA A 910 -22.53 -9.69 26.45
CA ALA A 910 -23.86 -10.32 26.30
C ALA A 910 -24.95 -9.36 25.77
N HIS A 911 -24.75 -8.04 25.83
CA HIS A 911 -25.66 -7.02 25.32
C HIS A 911 -25.31 -6.58 23.89
N SER A 912 -24.23 -7.11 23.32
CA SER A 912 -23.62 -6.66 22.05
C SER A 912 -23.02 -5.25 22.12
N GLU A 913 -22.37 -4.93 23.24
CA GLU A 913 -21.47 -3.77 23.38
C GLU A 913 -20.00 -4.22 23.45
N TRP A 914 -19.07 -3.34 23.07
CA TRP A 914 -17.63 -3.57 23.21
C TRP A 914 -17.16 -3.30 24.63
N GLU A 915 -16.68 -4.34 25.30
CA GLU A 915 -15.94 -4.27 26.54
C GLU A 915 -14.43 -4.19 26.27
N LEU A 916 -13.77 -3.14 26.74
CA LEU A 916 -12.31 -2.99 26.64
C LEU A 916 -11.61 -3.99 27.56
N LEU A 917 -10.78 -4.87 26.99
CA LEU A 917 -9.87 -5.76 27.70
C LEU A 917 -8.55 -5.04 28.02
N SER A 918 -7.94 -4.44 27.00
CA SER A 918 -6.67 -3.71 27.09
C SER A 918 -6.74 -2.43 26.26
N ALA A 919 -6.35 -1.29 26.84
CA ALA A 919 -6.17 -0.04 26.10
C ALA A 919 -4.95 -0.12 25.15
N ASP A 920 -3.94 -0.89 25.53
CA ASP A 920 -2.72 -1.04 24.75
C ASP A 920 -2.89 -2.00 23.57
N VAL A 921 -2.22 -1.66 22.47
CA VAL A 921 -2.12 -2.40 21.21
C VAL A 921 -0.65 -2.38 20.78
N PRO A 922 0.02 -3.53 20.58
CA PRO A 922 1.49 -3.56 20.54
C PRO A 922 2.11 -2.99 19.25
N ASP A 923 1.43 -3.10 18.10
CA ASP A 923 1.83 -2.58 16.78
C ASP A 923 0.62 -2.72 15.82
N ASN A 924 0.77 -2.33 14.56
CA ASN A 924 -0.17 -2.60 13.48
C ASN A 924 -0.44 -4.11 13.32
N ILE A 925 -1.70 -4.51 13.49
CA ILE A 925 -2.16 -5.90 13.59
C ILE A 925 -2.43 -6.49 12.20
N LEU A 926 -1.79 -7.61 11.89
CA LEU A 926 -2.02 -8.39 10.68
C LEU A 926 -3.05 -9.50 10.87
N SER A 927 -3.11 -10.09 12.07
CA SER A 927 -3.91 -11.27 12.40
C SER A 927 -4.28 -11.29 13.89
N LEU A 928 -5.40 -11.93 14.22
CA LEU A 928 -5.91 -12.11 15.58
C LEU A 928 -6.47 -13.54 15.69
N VAL A 929 -6.06 -14.31 16.70
CA VAL A 929 -6.56 -15.68 16.95
C VAL A 929 -6.71 -15.96 18.44
N VAL A 930 -7.62 -16.87 18.82
CA VAL A 930 -7.75 -17.39 20.19
C VAL A 930 -7.25 -18.83 20.25
N SER A 931 -6.49 -19.17 21.30
CA SER A 931 -6.09 -20.54 21.63
C SER A 931 -5.69 -20.63 23.10
N ASN A 932 -6.00 -21.73 23.79
CA ASN A 932 -5.52 -22.02 25.16
C ASN A 932 -5.72 -20.88 26.17
N ASP A 933 -6.94 -20.33 26.24
CA ASP A 933 -7.30 -19.21 27.12
C ASP A 933 -6.40 -17.96 26.93
N ARG A 934 -5.88 -17.76 25.71
CA ARG A 934 -5.07 -16.62 25.28
C ARG A 934 -5.56 -16.09 23.94
N LEU A 935 -5.55 -14.77 23.80
CA LEU A 935 -5.74 -14.06 22.54
C LEU A 935 -4.35 -13.68 22.01
N TYR A 936 -4.04 -14.06 20.77
CA TYR A 936 -2.76 -13.80 20.11
C TYR A 936 -2.93 -12.80 18.98
N VAL A 937 -2.00 -11.84 18.86
CA VAL A 937 -1.88 -10.95 17.71
C VAL A 937 -0.59 -11.22 16.94
N GLY A 938 -0.71 -11.26 15.61
CA GLY A 938 0.41 -11.08 14.72
C GLY A 938 0.57 -9.62 14.33
N THR A 939 1.79 -9.11 14.42
CA THR A 939 2.11 -7.70 14.12
C THR A 939 2.92 -7.57 12.84
N HIS A 940 2.97 -6.37 12.26
CA HIS A 940 3.74 -6.16 11.03
C HIS A 940 5.25 -6.11 11.28
N ASN A 941 5.71 -5.59 12.43
CA ASN A 941 7.12 -5.33 12.71
C ASN A 941 7.67 -5.97 13.99
N HIS A 942 6.85 -6.49 14.90
CA HIS A 942 7.32 -6.89 16.24
C HIS A 942 6.97 -8.35 16.61
N GLY A 943 6.80 -9.21 15.60
CA GLY A 943 6.49 -10.62 15.79
C GLY A 943 5.07 -10.86 16.32
N MET A 944 4.94 -11.70 17.35
CA MET A 944 3.66 -12.12 17.92
C MET A 944 3.56 -11.74 19.40
N PHE A 945 2.39 -11.32 19.85
CA PHE A 945 2.10 -11.04 21.27
C PHE A 945 0.87 -11.83 21.71
N HIS A 946 0.73 -12.05 23.01
CA HIS A 946 -0.48 -12.64 23.60
C HIS A 946 -0.94 -11.92 24.88
N ILE A 947 -2.24 -11.98 25.14
CA ILE A 947 -2.88 -11.62 26.42
C ILE A 947 -3.67 -12.84 26.92
N SER A 948 -3.66 -13.10 28.22
CA SER A 948 -4.47 -14.19 28.79
C SER A 948 -5.90 -13.74 29.04
N LEU A 949 -6.86 -14.61 28.69
CA LEU A 949 -8.29 -14.41 28.84
C LEU A 949 -8.83 -14.96 30.17
N LYS A 950 -7.98 -15.51 31.04
CA LYS A 950 -8.39 -16.00 32.36
C LYS A 950 -8.68 -14.83 33.30
N GLU A 951 -9.92 -14.79 33.79
CA GLU A 951 -10.35 -13.82 34.79
C GLU A 951 -9.55 -13.98 36.09
N ARG A 952 -9.02 -12.88 36.64
CA ARG A 952 -8.37 -12.86 37.96
C ARG A 952 -9.40 -13.00 39.09
N MET A 953 -9.93 -14.21 39.31
CA MET A 953 -10.86 -14.48 40.42
C MET A 953 -10.22 -14.27 41.81
N ASP A 954 -8.89 -14.29 41.91
CA ASP A 954 -8.17 -14.28 43.21
C ASP A 954 -8.21 -12.93 43.95
N ILE A 955 -8.60 -11.82 43.30
CA ILE A 955 -8.73 -10.50 43.95
C ILE A 955 -10.08 -10.37 44.70
N ALA A 956 -11.07 -11.20 44.37
CA ALA A 956 -12.39 -11.18 45.03
C ALA A 956 -12.44 -11.94 46.37
N ASN A 957 -11.40 -12.72 46.69
CA ASN A 957 -11.30 -13.54 47.92
C ASN A 957 -10.27 -13.00 48.94
N SER A 958 -9.83 -11.75 48.80
CA SER A 958 -8.76 -11.15 49.60
C SER A 958 -9.06 -9.74 50.16
N PHE A 959 -10.35 -9.35 50.19
CA PHE A 959 -10.89 -8.13 50.81
C PHE A 959 -12.03 -8.45 51.79
#